data_AF-A0A522NN72-F1
#
_entry.id   AF-A0A522NN72-F1
#
_cell.length_a   1.000
_cell.length_b   1.000
_cell.length_c   1.000
_cell.angle_alpha   90.00
_cell.angle_beta   90.00
_cell.angle_gamma   90.00
#
_symmetry.space_group_name_H-M   'P 1'
#
loop_
_entity.id
_entity.type
_entity.pdbx_description
1 polymer ?
#
loop_
_entity_poly.entity_id
_entity_poly.type
_entity_poly.pdbx_seq_one_letter_code
_entity_poly.pdbx_strand_id
1 'polypeptide(L)'
;MMSYARKLTTGVVAIATVLGGMAALGQPASAAPAQPPASSSGGAQTVNSCQLANGITHVINLQFDNVHLTRDAAGVPSDLEQMPNLFNFLKQNGVVMANAHDVLVHTATNFISNQTGLYPDRTAITQSNSFNYYDSAGKTHPGVSFAYWTDPVYDYTGANADTNYNLQYTANRADVPNSTNVNVPAPWVPYTRAGCNVGEIGMSNTVLENIATDIPTVFGAGSPQQQEAAANPAKATADFVGYAVHCSATSSLCTSGQSDVLPDEPGGYHGYQALFGNAEIQPQISPSGPVEALNGTPIADAHGNVGFPGFDSETATNSLGYAAQMLENGVQVANVYLSDLHSDHTSANTGDLGPGSQVYEQQLSDYNTAFGQFLTRLARDGITPKNTLFAVTTDEGDHFSGSAATPAGCTGLNGDYCSYTTRSEVNVNLPGLLATQKANTTAFAIHSDPAPALWLQGNPVPATPAVRTLARDISGLSITNPLTGATDKVATYMADPVEEKILHFVSSDAARTPTLTLFSGEDEYATGGAANCNASCVYTSNGFAWNHGGIWPDMQNIWAGYVGPGISARGIDSSVWTDQVDVRPTTLALTGLRDDYADDGRVLVEIASPAALPQALRAHHNTVLQLGQVYKQLLGSAGQFAEDTLTASTHGLESGSSAGDAQYQATEATLAQLGSQRDQLADQIGGQLLGAAFGGHQISEQLARAQIAQAQQLLRTAHELASNG
;
A
#
# COMPACT_ATOMS: atom_id res chain seq x y z
N MET A 1 23.19 -27.49 -42.04
CA MET A 1 24.50 -28.02 -42.47
C MET A 1 25.45 -27.95 -41.27
N MET A 2 26.06 -29.10 -40.92
CA MET A 2 27.25 -29.33 -40.07
C MET A 2 27.39 -28.45 -38.80
N SER A 3 27.00 -28.93 -37.61
CA SER A 3 27.71 -29.90 -36.73
C SER A 3 29.09 -29.41 -36.27
N TYR A 4 29.26 -29.21 -34.96
CA TYR A 4 30.27 -29.95 -34.19
C TYR A 4 29.92 -29.96 -32.69
N ALA A 5 29.90 -31.17 -32.13
CA ALA A 5 29.81 -31.49 -30.72
C ALA A 5 31.13 -32.14 -30.26
N ARG A 6 31.50 -31.97 -28.97
CA ARG A 6 32.39 -32.83 -28.13
C ARG A 6 32.32 -32.27 -26.70
N LYS A 7 31.63 -32.87 -25.73
CA LYS A 7 31.88 -34.09 -24.89
C LYS A 7 33.21 -34.12 -24.10
N LEU A 8 33.04 -34.00 -22.77
CA LEU A 8 33.56 -34.79 -21.62
C LEU A 8 35.06 -34.90 -21.33
N THR A 9 35.45 -34.60 -20.07
CA THR A 9 35.99 -35.52 -19.01
C THR A 9 36.49 -34.66 -17.82
N THR A 10 35.90 -34.67 -16.63
CA THR A 10 36.18 -35.52 -15.42
C THR A 10 37.66 -35.74 -15.08
N GLY A 11 38.08 -35.29 -13.89
CA GLY A 11 39.36 -35.61 -13.26
C GLY A 11 39.37 -35.24 -11.76
N VAL A 12 39.31 -36.25 -10.90
CA VAL A 12 39.45 -36.23 -9.43
C VAL A 12 40.92 -36.52 -9.07
N VAL A 13 41.43 -35.98 -7.94
CA VAL A 13 42.17 -36.68 -6.86
C VAL A 13 43.13 -35.76 -6.04
N ALA A 14 42.92 -35.81 -4.71
CA ALA A 14 43.80 -35.75 -3.53
C ALA A 14 44.56 -34.47 -3.06
N ILE A 15 44.04 -33.89 -1.97
CA ILE A 15 44.55 -33.88 -0.57
C ILE A 15 46.07 -33.77 -0.34
N ALA A 16 46.47 -32.71 0.37
CA ALA A 16 47.52 -32.76 1.39
C ALA A 16 47.17 -31.82 2.57
N THR A 17 47.16 -32.39 3.77
CA THR A 17 46.86 -31.84 5.09
C THR A 17 48.03 -31.06 5.71
N VAL A 18 47.75 -29.96 6.42
CA VAL A 18 48.55 -29.51 7.58
C VAL A 18 47.61 -29.12 8.72
N LEU A 19 47.78 -29.80 9.85
CA LEU A 19 47.16 -29.58 11.16
C LEU A 19 47.84 -28.43 11.91
N GLY A 20 47.07 -27.67 12.69
CA GLY A 20 47.60 -27.01 13.89
C GLY A 20 46.78 -25.84 14.42
N GLY A 21 46.13 -26.03 15.57
CA GLY A 21 45.85 -24.94 16.53
C GLY A 21 44.39 -24.65 16.84
N MET A 22 43.83 -25.38 17.80
CA MET A 22 42.52 -25.12 18.41
C MET A 22 42.55 -23.87 19.32
N ALA A 23 41.57 -23.00 19.17
CA ALA A 23 41.07 -22.13 20.25
C ALA A 23 39.54 -22.15 20.19
N ALA A 24 38.91 -22.56 21.29
CA ALA A 24 37.49 -22.80 21.40
C ALA A 24 36.68 -21.50 21.44
N LEU A 25 35.77 -21.34 20.48
CA LEU A 25 34.64 -20.40 20.54
C LEU A 25 33.38 -21.23 20.25
N GLY A 26 32.41 -21.16 21.17
CA GLY A 26 31.17 -21.95 21.10
C GLY A 26 30.38 -21.63 19.85
N GLN A 27 29.85 -22.68 19.20
CA GLN A 27 28.94 -22.55 18.07
C GLN A 27 27.61 -21.92 18.51
N PRO A 28 27.01 -21.00 17.73
CA PRO A 28 25.59 -20.73 17.85
C PRO A 28 24.83 -21.99 17.40
N ALA A 29 23.86 -22.43 18.19
CA ALA A 29 22.98 -23.53 17.83
C ALA A 29 22.23 -23.17 16.55
N SER A 30 22.44 -23.93 15.47
CA SER A 30 21.59 -23.90 14.29
C SER A 30 20.18 -24.31 14.72
N ALA A 31 19.22 -23.38 14.63
CA ALA A 31 17.81 -23.72 14.77
C ALA A 31 17.43 -24.63 13.59
N ALA A 32 17.05 -25.87 13.90
CA ALA A 32 16.43 -26.77 12.93
C ALA A 32 15.07 -26.19 12.52
N PRO A 33 14.60 -26.40 11.28
CA PRO A 33 13.27 -26.00 10.86
C PRO A 33 12.24 -26.63 11.81
N ALA A 34 11.38 -25.79 12.39
CA ALA A 34 10.29 -26.23 13.25
C ALA A 34 9.40 -27.20 12.46
N GLN A 35 9.33 -28.46 12.90
CA GLN A 35 8.28 -29.36 12.43
C GLN A 35 6.92 -28.79 12.91
N PRO A 36 5.89 -28.75 12.04
CA PRO A 36 4.57 -28.31 12.46
C PRO A 36 4.06 -29.20 13.61
N PRO A 37 3.52 -28.64 14.69
CA PRO A 37 2.96 -29.44 15.76
C PRO A 37 1.79 -30.27 15.22
N ALA A 38 1.77 -31.55 15.58
CA ALA A 38 0.73 -32.49 15.21
C ALA A 38 -0.65 -31.95 15.62
N SER A 39 -1.55 -31.84 14.65
CA SER A 39 -2.94 -31.47 14.81
C SER A 39 -3.64 -32.45 15.75
N SER A 40 -4.14 -31.95 16.88
CA SER A 40 -5.09 -32.70 17.70
C SER A 40 -6.41 -32.83 16.94
N SER A 41 -6.62 -33.98 16.31
CA SER A 41 -7.88 -34.37 15.69
C SER A 41 -8.97 -34.52 16.76
N GLY A 42 -9.73 -33.45 17.00
CA GLY A 42 -10.90 -33.43 17.86
C GLY A 42 -12.14 -33.02 17.06
N GLY A 43 -12.82 -34.02 16.48
CA GLY A 43 -14.22 -33.94 16.01
C GLY A 43 -14.50 -32.98 14.84
N ALA A 44 -14.71 -33.53 13.65
CA ALA A 44 -15.39 -32.83 12.56
C ALA A 44 -16.80 -32.44 13.02
N GLN A 45 -16.95 -31.19 13.46
CA GLN A 45 -18.23 -30.49 13.48
C GLN A 45 -18.46 -30.00 12.05
N THR A 46 -19.60 -30.34 11.47
CA THR A 46 -20.11 -29.73 10.24
C THR A 46 -20.36 -28.26 10.50
N VAL A 47 -19.42 -27.38 10.16
CA VAL A 47 -19.55 -25.94 10.31
C VAL A 47 -20.08 -25.36 9.00
N ASN A 48 -21.36 -24.98 8.96
CA ASN A 48 -22.03 -24.41 7.78
C ASN A 48 -22.18 -22.88 7.88
N SER A 49 -21.42 -22.18 8.74
CA SER A 49 -21.57 -20.74 8.96
C SER A 49 -20.23 -20.08 9.31
N CYS A 50 -19.97 -18.90 8.76
CA CYS A 50 -18.84 -18.01 9.12
C CYS A 50 -18.61 -17.95 10.64
N GLN A 51 -17.39 -18.23 11.08
CA GLN A 51 -17.00 -18.23 12.50
C GLN A 51 -15.95 -17.17 12.79
N LEU A 52 -16.35 -16.13 13.53
CA LEU A 52 -15.45 -15.10 14.03
C LEU A 52 -15.57 -15.01 15.56
N ALA A 53 -14.50 -14.55 16.21
CA ALA A 53 -14.43 -14.38 17.65
C ALA A 53 -15.14 -13.10 18.12
N ASN A 54 -15.17 -12.90 19.45
CA ASN A 54 -15.62 -11.68 20.11
C ASN A 54 -17.06 -11.25 19.78
N GLY A 55 -17.90 -12.17 19.30
CA GLY A 55 -19.29 -11.88 18.90
C GLY A 55 -19.39 -11.10 17.58
N ILE A 56 -18.30 -11.02 16.83
CA ILE A 56 -18.28 -10.45 15.48
C ILE A 56 -18.97 -11.43 14.54
N THR A 57 -19.80 -10.91 13.64
CA THR A 57 -20.43 -11.67 12.55
C THR A 57 -20.18 -11.03 11.19
N HIS A 58 -19.76 -9.75 11.17
CA HIS A 58 -19.40 -9.03 9.95
C HIS A 58 -18.11 -8.24 10.15
N VAL A 59 -17.34 -8.08 9.08
CA VAL A 59 -16.19 -7.18 9.01
C VAL A 59 -16.41 -6.24 7.83
N ILE A 60 -16.25 -4.95 8.05
CA ILE A 60 -16.40 -3.93 7.00
C ILE A 60 -15.14 -3.07 7.01
N ASN A 61 -14.31 -3.24 6.00
CA ASN A 61 -13.11 -2.46 5.79
C ASN A 61 -13.42 -1.39 4.73
N LEU A 62 -13.30 -0.12 5.08
CA LEU A 62 -13.51 0.99 4.18
C LEU A 62 -12.17 1.70 3.98
N GLN A 63 -11.75 1.86 2.73
CA GLN A 63 -10.53 2.57 2.39
C GLN A 63 -10.87 3.65 1.37
N PHE A 64 -10.57 4.90 1.74
CA PHE A 64 -10.72 6.04 0.85
C PHE A 64 -9.45 6.24 0.03
N ASP A 65 -9.62 6.78 -1.16
CA ASP A 65 -8.57 7.49 -1.90
C ASP A 65 -8.45 8.92 -1.31
N ASN A 66 -7.28 9.26 -0.78
CA ASN A 66 -6.90 10.62 -0.35
C ASN A 66 -7.89 11.38 0.57
N VAL A 67 -8.60 10.76 1.53
CA VAL A 67 -9.53 11.50 2.42
C VAL A 67 -8.88 12.00 3.70
N HIS A 68 -8.97 13.30 3.97
CA HIS A 68 -8.20 13.93 5.04
C HIS A 68 -8.91 14.06 6.39
N LEU A 69 -8.13 13.91 7.46
CA LEU A 69 -8.46 14.46 8.78
C LEU A 69 -7.78 15.82 9.02
N THR A 70 -6.64 16.07 8.37
CA THR A 70 -5.94 17.36 8.36
C THR A 70 -6.77 18.40 7.61
N ARG A 71 -6.66 19.67 8.01
CA ARG A 71 -7.35 20.78 7.32
C ARG A 71 -6.42 21.42 6.30
N ASP A 72 -6.76 21.34 5.02
CA ASP A 72 -5.95 21.88 3.92
C ASP A 72 -5.95 23.42 3.90
N ALA A 73 -7.03 24.03 4.40
CA ALA A 73 -7.14 25.46 4.60
C ALA A 73 -7.63 25.77 6.01
N ALA A 74 -6.95 26.69 6.73
CA ALA A 74 -7.24 26.97 8.14
C ALA A 74 -8.70 27.32 8.45
N GLY A 75 -9.43 27.90 7.49
CA GLY A 75 -10.84 28.28 7.62
C GLY A 75 -11.85 27.19 7.24
N VAL A 76 -11.41 26.14 6.56
CA VAL A 76 -12.26 25.06 6.02
C VAL A 76 -12.11 23.82 6.92
N PRO A 77 -13.20 23.17 7.37
CA PRO A 77 -13.11 21.91 8.09
C PRO A 77 -12.53 20.80 7.20
N SER A 78 -11.86 19.80 7.78
CA SER A 78 -11.32 18.68 7.00
C SER A 78 -12.42 17.79 6.44
N ASP A 79 -12.10 16.95 5.44
CA ASP A 79 -13.06 16.03 4.83
C ASP A 79 -13.86 15.23 5.86
N LEU A 80 -13.15 14.65 6.83
CA LEU A 80 -13.79 13.84 7.86
C LEU A 80 -14.65 14.69 8.82
N GLU A 81 -14.26 15.94 9.13
CA GLU A 81 -15.10 16.86 9.89
C GLU A 81 -16.40 17.23 9.16
N GLN A 82 -16.34 17.27 7.82
CA GLN A 82 -17.48 17.55 6.93
C GLN A 82 -18.36 16.32 6.65
N MET A 83 -17.93 15.12 7.07
CA MET A 83 -18.71 13.88 7.05
C MET A 83 -19.16 13.42 8.44
N PRO A 84 -19.99 14.21 9.17
CA PRO A 84 -20.34 13.90 10.56
C PRO A 84 -21.09 12.58 10.77
N ASN A 85 -21.79 12.01 9.77
CA ASN A 85 -22.39 10.68 9.89
C ASN A 85 -21.33 9.59 10.10
N LEU A 86 -20.23 9.63 9.34
CA LEU A 86 -19.10 8.74 9.52
C LEU A 86 -18.28 9.13 10.75
N PHE A 87 -17.85 10.39 10.85
CA PHE A 87 -16.89 10.78 11.88
C PHE A 87 -17.45 10.64 13.29
N ASN A 88 -18.72 10.99 13.51
CA ASN A 88 -19.34 10.78 14.81
C ASN A 88 -19.61 9.30 15.08
N PHE A 89 -19.94 8.52 14.06
CA PHE A 89 -20.07 7.07 14.20
C PHE A 89 -18.77 6.45 14.71
N LEU A 90 -17.63 6.81 14.11
CA LEU A 90 -16.30 6.36 14.52
C LEU A 90 -16.00 6.76 15.97
N LYS A 91 -16.07 8.06 16.30
CA LYS A 91 -15.74 8.58 17.64
C LYS A 91 -16.64 8.04 18.76
N GLN A 92 -17.93 7.85 18.49
CA GLN A 92 -18.90 7.44 19.52
C GLN A 92 -18.90 5.94 19.76
N ASN A 93 -18.65 5.14 18.73
CA ASN A 93 -18.70 3.68 18.81
C ASN A 93 -17.32 3.02 18.90
N GLY A 94 -16.26 3.80 18.71
CA GLY A 94 -14.88 3.34 18.72
C GLY A 94 -13.91 4.53 18.73
N VAL A 95 -12.76 4.39 18.09
CA VAL A 95 -11.67 5.37 18.12
C VAL A 95 -11.25 5.79 16.71
N VAL A 96 -10.86 7.05 16.56
CA VAL A 96 -10.13 7.57 15.40
C VAL A 96 -8.70 7.85 15.81
N MET A 97 -7.77 7.10 15.23
CA MET A 97 -6.32 7.26 15.36
C MET A 97 -5.90 8.39 14.41
N ALA A 98 -5.53 9.54 14.94
CA ALA A 98 -5.15 10.74 14.18
C ALA A 98 -3.62 10.91 14.05
N ASN A 99 -2.86 9.87 14.42
CA ASN A 99 -1.41 9.80 14.30
C ASN A 99 -1.04 8.47 13.61
N ALA A 100 -1.79 8.17 12.54
CA ALA A 100 -1.54 7.05 11.65
C ALA A 100 -0.72 7.55 10.45
N HIS A 101 0.06 6.67 9.83
CA HIS A 101 0.95 7.01 8.73
C HIS A 101 0.76 5.99 7.60
N ASP A 102 0.95 6.42 6.36
CA ASP A 102 1.04 5.50 5.23
C ASP A 102 2.36 4.71 5.25
N VAL A 103 2.60 3.89 4.22
CA VAL A 103 3.89 3.19 4.04
C VAL A 103 4.85 3.93 3.10
N LEU A 104 4.55 5.21 2.82
CA LEU A 104 5.09 6.04 1.74
C LEU A 104 4.77 5.48 0.34
N VAL A 105 4.39 6.36 -0.60
CA VAL A 105 4.34 6.16 -2.07
C VAL A 105 3.62 4.88 -2.53
N HIS A 106 2.47 4.84 -3.19
CA HIS A 106 1.33 5.71 -3.52
C HIS A 106 0.12 4.73 -3.43
N THR A 107 -1.14 5.17 -3.56
CA THR A 107 -2.39 4.38 -3.68
C THR A 107 -2.26 2.85 -3.77
N ALA A 108 -1.72 2.28 -4.86
CA ALA A 108 -1.58 0.81 -5.01
C ALA A 108 -0.80 0.18 -3.85
N THR A 109 0.39 0.72 -3.56
CA THR A 109 1.28 0.28 -2.49
C THR A 109 0.59 0.34 -1.12
N ASN A 110 -0.11 1.45 -0.87
CA ASN A 110 -0.76 1.75 0.39
C ASN A 110 -1.98 0.84 0.64
N PHE A 111 -2.85 0.66 -0.36
CA PHE A 111 -3.98 -0.28 -0.26
C PHE A 111 -3.52 -1.72 -0.06
N ILE A 112 -2.47 -2.17 -0.76
CA ILE A 112 -1.92 -3.52 -0.57
C ILE A 112 -1.38 -3.69 0.86
N SER A 113 -0.70 -2.67 1.40
CA SER A 113 -0.14 -2.71 2.75
C SER A 113 -1.22 -2.77 3.83
N ASN A 114 -2.31 -2.01 3.68
CA ASN A 114 -3.49 -2.09 4.54
C ASN A 114 -4.13 -3.49 4.54
N GLN A 115 -4.23 -4.11 3.36
CA GLN A 115 -4.88 -5.41 3.19
C GLN A 115 -4.03 -6.58 3.70
N THR A 116 -2.72 -6.52 3.45
CA THR A 116 -1.80 -7.64 3.72
C THR A 116 -1.08 -7.51 5.05
N GLY A 117 -0.98 -6.32 5.65
CA GLY A 117 -0.13 -6.10 6.81
C GLY A 117 1.37 -6.23 6.50
N LEU A 118 1.76 -6.16 5.22
CA LEU A 118 3.14 -6.26 4.75
C LEU A 118 3.63 -4.91 4.24
N TYR A 119 4.91 -4.62 4.46
CA TYR A 119 5.56 -3.50 3.80
C TYR A 119 5.84 -3.81 2.32
N PRO A 120 6.03 -2.77 1.49
CA PRO A 120 6.03 -2.90 0.03
C PRO A 120 7.14 -3.80 -0.55
N ASP A 121 8.29 -3.89 0.12
CA ASP A 121 9.42 -4.75 -0.27
C ASP A 121 9.03 -6.24 -0.35
N ARG A 122 8.03 -6.63 0.44
CA ARG A 122 7.55 -8.01 0.54
C ARG A 122 6.44 -8.37 -0.43
N THR A 123 5.88 -7.39 -1.16
CA THR A 123 4.80 -7.59 -2.14
C THR A 123 5.23 -7.22 -3.57
N ALA A 124 6.42 -6.64 -3.73
CA ALA A 124 7.02 -6.19 -4.99
C ALA A 124 6.31 -4.99 -5.66
N ILE A 125 5.25 -4.46 -5.06
CA ILE A 125 4.61 -3.20 -5.43
C ILE A 125 5.14 -2.14 -4.48
N THR A 126 6.29 -1.57 -4.82
CA THR A 126 7.13 -0.89 -3.83
C THR A 126 6.93 0.60 -3.68
N GLN A 127 6.52 1.29 -4.74
CA GLN A 127 6.71 2.75 -4.81
C GLN A 127 5.58 3.50 -5.51
N SER A 128 4.77 2.89 -6.39
CA SER A 128 3.70 3.67 -7.01
C SER A 128 2.66 2.81 -7.71
N ASN A 129 1.68 3.48 -8.33
CA ASN A 129 0.65 2.93 -9.21
C ASN A 129 1.21 2.34 -10.51
N SER A 130 2.44 2.73 -10.88
CA SER A 130 3.19 2.12 -11.97
C SER A 130 4.68 2.11 -11.67
N PHE A 131 5.44 1.32 -12.43
CA PHE A 131 6.88 1.20 -12.26
C PHE A 131 7.57 0.94 -13.61
N ASN A 132 8.91 0.95 -13.61
CA ASN A 132 9.66 0.35 -14.71
C ASN A 132 10.45 -0.85 -14.19
N TYR A 133 10.87 -1.71 -15.10
CA TYR A 133 11.73 -2.85 -14.77
C TYR A 133 12.73 -3.11 -15.89
N TYR A 134 13.83 -3.78 -15.55
CA TYR A 134 14.88 -4.15 -16.49
C TYR A 134 14.65 -5.52 -17.12
N ASP A 135 14.87 -5.63 -18.43
CA ASP A 135 15.11 -6.94 -19.04
C ASP A 135 16.56 -7.41 -18.82
N SER A 136 16.85 -8.63 -19.26
CA SER A 136 18.20 -9.23 -19.16
C SER A 136 19.31 -8.46 -19.91
N ALA A 137 18.97 -7.55 -20.82
CA ALA A 137 19.93 -6.68 -21.51
C ALA A 137 20.10 -5.32 -20.80
N GLY A 138 19.36 -5.07 -19.72
CA GLY A 138 19.33 -3.83 -18.97
C GLY A 138 18.47 -2.73 -19.62
N LYS A 139 17.59 -3.09 -20.58
CA LYS A 139 16.62 -2.15 -21.14
C LYS A 139 15.41 -2.06 -20.22
N THR A 140 14.88 -0.85 -20.04
CA THR A 140 13.68 -0.61 -19.25
C THR A 140 12.38 -0.88 -20.03
N HIS A 141 11.39 -1.41 -19.33
CA HIS A 141 10.02 -1.62 -19.80
C HIS A 141 9.03 -1.13 -18.72
N PRO A 142 7.83 -0.67 -19.11
CA PRO A 142 6.84 -0.20 -18.14
C PRO A 142 6.07 -1.36 -17.51
N GLY A 143 5.68 -1.20 -16.26
CA GLY A 143 4.75 -2.07 -15.53
C GLY A 143 3.69 -1.23 -14.81
N VAL A 144 2.53 -1.84 -14.58
CA VAL A 144 1.41 -1.24 -13.85
C VAL A 144 1.16 -2.07 -12.59
N SER A 145 0.95 -1.40 -11.47
CA SER A 145 0.74 -2.05 -10.17
C SER A 145 -0.67 -2.63 -10.03
N PHE A 146 -1.65 -2.04 -10.71
CA PHE A 146 -3.04 -2.51 -10.76
C PHE A 146 -3.23 -3.66 -11.77
N ALA A 147 -3.24 -4.87 -11.25
CA ALA A 147 -3.49 -6.13 -11.95
C ALA A 147 -4.01 -7.15 -10.92
N TYR A 148 -4.82 -8.12 -11.36
CA TYR A 148 -5.42 -9.07 -10.43
C TYR A 148 -4.38 -9.83 -9.58
N TRP A 149 -4.77 -10.33 -8.41
CA TRP A 149 -3.88 -10.85 -7.37
C TRP A 149 -2.83 -11.85 -7.86
N THR A 150 -3.22 -12.71 -8.81
CA THR A 150 -2.39 -13.77 -9.38
C THR A 150 -1.88 -13.46 -10.79
N ASP A 151 -2.08 -12.24 -11.26
CA ASP A 151 -1.64 -11.82 -12.59
C ASP A 151 -0.10 -11.74 -12.68
N PRO A 152 0.45 -12.00 -13.87
CA PRO A 152 1.81 -11.59 -14.17
C PRO A 152 1.91 -10.06 -14.21
N VAL A 153 3.13 -9.51 -14.28
CA VAL A 153 3.33 -8.08 -14.52
C VAL A 153 2.53 -7.61 -15.74
N TYR A 154 1.79 -6.51 -15.57
CA TYR A 154 1.04 -5.89 -16.65
C TYR A 154 1.86 -4.77 -17.32
N ASP A 155 2.37 -5.06 -18.52
CA ASP A 155 2.99 -4.08 -19.42
C ASP A 155 1.96 -3.60 -20.45
N TYR A 156 1.52 -2.34 -20.33
CA TYR A 156 0.49 -1.75 -21.18
C TYR A 156 0.91 -1.60 -22.67
N THR A 157 2.19 -1.76 -23.00
CA THR A 157 2.66 -1.75 -24.39
C THR A 157 2.40 -3.09 -25.10
N GLY A 158 2.03 -4.13 -24.35
CA GLY A 158 1.82 -5.48 -24.85
C GLY A 158 3.11 -6.25 -25.17
N ALA A 159 4.27 -5.71 -24.81
CA ALA A 159 5.59 -6.29 -25.06
C ALA A 159 6.27 -6.79 -23.78
N ASN A 160 5.50 -7.42 -22.90
CA ASN A 160 5.94 -7.80 -21.57
C ASN A 160 7.22 -8.68 -21.61
N ALA A 161 8.26 -8.24 -20.91
CA ALA A 161 9.52 -8.96 -20.76
C ALA A 161 9.63 -9.68 -19.40
N ASP A 162 8.78 -9.36 -18.43
CA ASP A 162 8.70 -10.01 -17.12
C ASP A 162 7.40 -10.80 -16.97
N THR A 163 7.51 -12.13 -16.92
CA THR A 163 6.36 -13.02 -16.76
C THR A 163 6.13 -13.48 -15.32
N ASN A 164 6.87 -12.93 -14.35
CA ASN A 164 6.67 -13.20 -12.93
C ASN A 164 5.37 -12.56 -12.44
N TYR A 165 4.88 -12.99 -11.28
CA TYR A 165 3.73 -12.38 -10.64
C TYR A 165 3.95 -10.89 -10.44
N ASN A 166 2.89 -10.10 -10.64
CA ASN A 166 2.91 -8.69 -10.30
C ASN A 166 3.14 -8.52 -8.79
N LEU A 167 2.36 -9.26 -7.98
CA LEU A 167 2.55 -9.41 -6.54
C LEU A 167 3.49 -10.59 -6.23
N GLN A 168 4.79 -10.32 -6.26
CA GLN A 168 5.82 -11.30 -5.87
C GLN A 168 6.13 -11.19 -4.38
N TYR A 169 6.13 -12.33 -3.71
CA TYR A 169 6.25 -12.45 -2.27
C TYR A 169 7.65 -12.78 -1.79
N THR A 170 8.05 -12.12 -0.71
CA THR A 170 9.20 -12.52 0.10
C THR A 170 8.78 -12.74 1.54
N ALA A 171 9.05 -13.93 2.10
CA ALA A 171 8.67 -14.28 3.47
C ALA A 171 9.51 -13.56 4.54
N ASN A 172 10.77 -13.27 4.22
CA ASN A 172 11.75 -12.72 5.15
C ASN A 172 12.45 -11.52 4.50
N ARG A 173 12.28 -10.32 5.07
CA ARG A 173 12.85 -9.08 4.54
C ARG A 173 14.38 -9.13 4.35
N ALA A 174 15.08 -9.92 5.16
CA ALA A 174 16.52 -10.08 5.02
C ALA A 174 16.91 -10.73 3.67
N ASP A 175 15.98 -11.48 3.06
CA ASP A 175 16.11 -12.14 1.76
C ASP A 175 15.61 -11.28 0.59
N VAL A 176 15.28 -10.00 0.81
CA VAL A 176 14.95 -9.04 -0.27
C VAL A 176 16.22 -8.34 -0.78
N PRO A 177 16.45 -8.25 -2.11
CA PRO A 177 15.68 -8.90 -3.18
C PRO A 177 16.04 -10.39 -3.31
N ASN A 178 15.17 -11.18 -3.95
CA ASN A 178 15.44 -12.57 -4.30
C ASN A 178 15.09 -12.87 -5.78
N SER A 179 14.97 -14.17 -6.10
CA SER A 179 14.69 -14.65 -7.46
C SER A 179 13.52 -15.65 -7.48
N THR A 180 12.71 -15.68 -6.41
CA THR A 180 11.59 -16.61 -6.30
C THR A 180 10.32 -15.99 -6.84
N ASN A 181 9.74 -16.59 -7.87
CA ASN A 181 8.41 -16.19 -8.36
C ASN A 181 7.31 -16.90 -7.55
N VAL A 182 7.04 -16.40 -6.35
CA VAL A 182 5.99 -16.89 -5.43
C VAL A 182 4.96 -15.78 -5.29
N ASN A 183 3.67 -16.08 -5.45
CA ASN A 183 2.62 -15.08 -5.28
C ASN A 183 2.40 -14.71 -3.80
N VAL A 184 2.01 -13.46 -3.53
CA VAL A 184 1.64 -13.01 -2.18
C VAL A 184 0.44 -13.80 -1.67
N PRO A 185 0.48 -14.35 -0.43
CA PRO A 185 -0.70 -15.00 0.15
C PRO A 185 -1.89 -14.05 0.22
N ALA A 186 -3.07 -14.54 -0.12
CA ALA A 186 -4.20 -13.66 -0.38
C ALA A 186 -4.97 -13.24 0.90
N PRO A 187 -5.36 -11.96 1.04
CA PRO A 187 -5.91 -11.42 2.30
C PRO A 187 -7.32 -11.96 2.63
N TRP A 188 -8.05 -12.49 1.65
CA TRP A 188 -9.37 -13.11 1.87
C TRP A 188 -9.30 -14.53 2.45
N VAL A 189 -8.11 -15.16 2.44
CA VAL A 189 -7.96 -16.58 2.76
C VAL A 189 -8.31 -16.90 4.22
N PRO A 190 -7.85 -16.14 5.24
CA PRO A 190 -8.24 -16.43 6.63
C PRO A 190 -9.76 -16.40 6.85
N TYR A 191 -10.47 -15.49 6.17
CA TYR A 191 -11.92 -15.38 6.28
C TYR A 191 -12.64 -16.52 5.57
N THR A 192 -12.24 -16.84 4.34
CA THR A 192 -12.86 -17.95 3.57
C THR A 192 -12.59 -19.32 4.19
N ARG A 193 -11.42 -19.54 4.79
CA ARG A 193 -11.11 -20.71 5.63
C ARG A 193 -11.98 -20.76 6.89
N ALA A 194 -12.37 -19.61 7.45
CA ALA A 194 -13.29 -19.50 8.58
C ALA A 194 -14.79 -19.63 8.18
N GLY A 195 -15.09 -19.91 6.91
CA GLY A 195 -16.46 -20.10 6.42
C GLY A 195 -17.17 -18.80 6.03
N CYS A 196 -16.44 -17.69 5.90
CA CYS A 196 -16.99 -16.40 5.53
C CYS A 196 -16.82 -16.13 4.03
N ASN A 197 -17.81 -15.53 3.39
CA ASN A 197 -17.64 -14.97 2.06
C ASN A 197 -17.10 -13.54 2.17
N VAL A 198 -16.17 -13.19 1.30
CA VAL A 198 -15.50 -11.89 1.24
C VAL A 198 -15.90 -11.19 -0.05
N GLY A 199 -16.51 -10.01 0.06
CA GLY A 199 -16.86 -9.15 -1.06
C GLY A 199 -15.85 -8.03 -1.19
N GLU A 200 -15.39 -7.83 -2.42
CA GLU A 200 -14.42 -6.81 -2.81
C GLU A 200 -15.12 -5.80 -3.71
N ILE A 201 -15.14 -4.54 -3.29
CA ILE A 201 -15.81 -3.43 -3.99
C ILE A 201 -14.75 -2.39 -4.32
N GLY A 202 -14.30 -2.36 -5.58
CA GLY A 202 -13.25 -1.48 -6.09
C GLY A 202 -11.87 -1.68 -5.44
N MET A 203 -11.68 -2.75 -4.66
CA MET A 203 -10.49 -2.93 -3.82
C MET A 203 -9.29 -3.43 -4.64
N SER A 204 -8.15 -2.75 -4.51
CA SER A 204 -6.97 -2.97 -5.35
C SER A 204 -6.47 -4.41 -5.32
N ASN A 205 -6.17 -4.94 -6.51
CA ASN A 205 -5.66 -6.27 -6.81
C ASN A 205 -6.53 -7.47 -6.35
N THR A 206 -7.57 -7.28 -5.54
CA THR A 206 -8.51 -8.35 -5.14
C THR A 206 -9.69 -8.46 -6.11
N VAL A 207 -9.88 -7.45 -6.96
CA VAL A 207 -10.80 -7.45 -8.10
C VAL A 207 -10.01 -7.52 -9.42
N LEU A 208 -10.68 -7.77 -10.55
CA LEU A 208 -10.04 -7.52 -11.84
C LEU A 208 -9.97 -6.00 -12.03
N GLU A 209 -8.83 -5.48 -12.42
CA GLU A 209 -8.52 -4.05 -12.59
C GLU A 209 -8.31 -3.67 -14.05
N ASN A 210 -8.04 -4.66 -14.90
CA ASN A 210 -7.93 -4.49 -16.34
C ASN A 210 -8.56 -5.65 -17.12
N ILE A 211 -8.81 -5.42 -18.41
CA ILE A 211 -9.41 -6.44 -19.29
C ILE A 211 -8.37 -7.18 -20.14
N ALA A 212 -7.09 -6.81 -20.02
CA ALA A 212 -6.02 -7.25 -20.91
C ALA A 212 -5.36 -8.55 -20.41
N THR A 213 -4.93 -8.57 -19.15
CA THR A 213 -4.28 -9.71 -18.50
C THR A 213 -5.23 -10.41 -17.53
N ASP A 214 -6.01 -9.67 -16.74
CA ASP A 214 -6.80 -10.28 -15.66
C ASP A 214 -7.89 -11.23 -16.18
N ILE A 215 -8.63 -10.82 -17.23
CA ILE A 215 -9.66 -11.66 -17.85
C ILE A 215 -9.09 -13.00 -18.33
N PRO A 216 -8.02 -13.04 -19.14
CA PRO A 216 -7.43 -14.32 -19.53
C PRO A 216 -6.77 -15.08 -18.37
N THR A 217 -6.30 -14.43 -17.30
CA THR A 217 -5.83 -15.12 -16.07
C THR A 217 -6.96 -15.87 -15.38
N VAL A 218 -8.10 -15.21 -15.15
CA VAL A 218 -9.21 -15.77 -14.37
C VAL A 218 -10.12 -16.68 -15.21
N PHE A 219 -10.53 -16.23 -16.39
CA PHE A 219 -11.48 -16.96 -17.25
C PHE A 219 -10.79 -17.87 -18.27
N GLY A 220 -9.47 -17.77 -18.41
CA GLY A 220 -8.68 -18.51 -19.38
C GLY A 220 -8.63 -17.86 -20.77
N ALA A 221 -7.54 -18.13 -21.50
CA ALA A 221 -7.36 -17.64 -22.86
C ALA A 221 -8.43 -18.19 -23.83
N GLY A 222 -8.99 -17.30 -24.67
CA GLY A 222 -10.04 -17.59 -25.62
C GLY A 222 -11.45 -17.65 -25.04
N SER A 223 -11.62 -17.31 -23.76
CA SER A 223 -12.91 -17.29 -23.07
C SER A 223 -13.93 -16.34 -23.72
N PRO A 224 -15.25 -16.56 -23.52
CA PRO A 224 -16.28 -15.60 -23.92
C PRO A 224 -16.04 -14.19 -23.37
N GLN A 225 -15.53 -14.08 -22.15
CA GLN A 225 -15.18 -12.82 -21.49
C GLN A 225 -14.07 -12.10 -22.26
N GLN A 226 -13.02 -12.81 -22.67
CA GLN A 226 -11.97 -12.22 -23.50
C GLN A 226 -12.48 -11.80 -24.89
N GLN A 227 -13.42 -12.56 -25.46
CA GLN A 227 -14.07 -12.19 -26.72
C GLN A 227 -14.90 -10.92 -26.58
N GLU A 228 -15.61 -10.75 -25.46
CA GLU A 228 -16.31 -9.50 -25.15
C GLU A 228 -15.34 -8.34 -24.97
N ALA A 229 -14.26 -8.51 -24.20
CA ALA A 229 -13.21 -7.50 -24.02
C ALA A 229 -12.63 -7.02 -25.37
N ALA A 230 -12.45 -7.92 -26.32
CA ALA A 230 -11.98 -7.56 -27.66
C ALA A 230 -13.05 -6.85 -28.52
N ALA A 231 -14.33 -7.20 -28.35
CA ALA A 231 -15.43 -6.69 -29.18
C ALA A 231 -16.03 -5.37 -28.64
N ASN A 232 -16.12 -5.24 -27.33
CA ASN A 232 -16.70 -4.09 -26.62
C ASN A 232 -15.98 -3.87 -25.27
N PRO A 233 -14.81 -3.22 -25.29
CA PRO A 233 -14.03 -2.95 -24.08
C PRO A 233 -14.81 -2.26 -22.95
N ALA A 234 -15.60 -1.23 -23.26
CA ALA A 234 -16.37 -0.49 -22.25
C ALA A 234 -17.38 -1.37 -21.52
N LYS A 235 -18.08 -2.24 -22.28
CA LYS A 235 -18.99 -3.21 -21.67
C LYS A 235 -18.23 -4.23 -20.82
N ALA A 236 -17.12 -4.78 -21.33
CA ALA A 236 -16.32 -5.75 -20.59
C ALA A 236 -15.77 -5.17 -19.27
N THR A 237 -15.39 -3.90 -19.26
CA THR A 237 -15.01 -3.20 -18.03
C THR A 237 -16.17 -3.15 -17.04
N ALA A 238 -17.36 -2.70 -17.46
CA ALA A 238 -18.53 -2.67 -16.58
C ALA A 238 -18.94 -4.07 -16.07
N ASP A 239 -18.79 -5.10 -16.91
CA ASP A 239 -19.19 -6.47 -16.60
C ASP A 239 -18.21 -7.19 -15.67
N PHE A 240 -16.89 -7.01 -15.84
CA PHE A 240 -15.86 -7.88 -15.24
C PHE A 240 -14.90 -7.19 -14.26
N VAL A 241 -14.72 -5.88 -14.34
CA VAL A 241 -13.75 -5.14 -13.51
C VAL A 241 -14.41 -4.68 -12.21
N GLY A 242 -13.59 -4.45 -11.18
CA GLY A 242 -13.97 -3.63 -10.03
C GLY A 242 -14.76 -4.33 -8.94
N TYR A 243 -15.34 -5.52 -9.18
CA TYR A 243 -16.07 -6.26 -8.14
C TYR A 243 -15.65 -7.73 -8.09
N ALA A 244 -15.55 -8.30 -6.89
CA ALA A 244 -15.36 -9.74 -6.71
C ALA A 244 -16.07 -10.25 -5.45
N VAL A 245 -16.38 -11.55 -5.42
CA VAL A 245 -16.76 -12.25 -4.19
C VAL A 245 -15.94 -13.54 -4.08
N HIS A 246 -15.03 -13.59 -3.11
CA HIS A 246 -14.28 -14.79 -2.75
C HIS A 246 -15.07 -15.60 -1.71
N CYS A 247 -15.55 -16.78 -2.10
CA CYS A 247 -16.42 -17.56 -1.25
C CYS A 247 -15.67 -18.57 -0.39
N SER A 248 -16.22 -18.82 0.80
CA SER A 248 -15.87 -20.03 1.54
C SER A 248 -16.17 -21.29 0.72
N ALA A 249 -15.40 -22.37 0.94
CA ALA A 249 -15.49 -23.60 0.15
C ALA A 249 -16.87 -24.28 0.17
N THR A 250 -17.72 -23.96 1.15
CA THR A 250 -19.08 -24.51 1.29
C THR A 250 -20.18 -23.54 0.88
N SER A 251 -19.83 -22.35 0.41
CA SER A 251 -20.80 -21.32 0.05
C SER A 251 -21.59 -21.71 -1.18
N SER A 252 -22.91 -21.58 -1.10
CA SER A 252 -23.76 -21.71 -2.28
C SER A 252 -23.73 -20.47 -3.18
N LEU A 253 -23.29 -19.32 -2.67
CA LEU A 253 -23.30 -18.04 -3.39
C LEU A 253 -22.47 -18.11 -4.68
N CYS A 254 -21.27 -18.69 -4.60
CA CYS A 254 -20.36 -18.81 -5.74
C CYS A 254 -20.49 -20.15 -6.50
N THR A 255 -21.61 -20.88 -6.40
CA THR A 255 -21.75 -22.20 -7.06
C THR A 255 -21.62 -22.13 -8.58
N SER A 256 -21.99 -21.01 -9.18
CA SER A 256 -21.86 -20.74 -10.62
C SER A 256 -20.61 -19.95 -10.99
N GLY A 257 -19.72 -19.70 -10.02
CA GLY A 257 -18.53 -18.88 -10.21
C GLY A 257 -17.36 -19.63 -10.83
N GLN A 258 -16.21 -18.97 -10.82
CA GLN A 258 -14.93 -19.52 -11.24
C GLN A 258 -14.22 -20.20 -10.09
N SER A 259 -13.24 -21.06 -10.41
CA SER A 259 -12.32 -21.54 -9.40
C SER A 259 -11.48 -20.38 -8.90
N ASP A 260 -11.44 -20.18 -7.57
CA ASP A 260 -10.59 -19.17 -6.95
C ASP A 260 -9.20 -19.76 -6.78
N VAL A 261 -8.30 -19.44 -7.72
CA VAL A 261 -7.01 -20.12 -7.87
C VAL A 261 -5.92 -19.29 -7.20
N LEU A 262 -5.33 -19.84 -6.13
CA LEU A 262 -4.12 -19.32 -5.50
C LEU A 262 -3.03 -20.40 -5.50
N PRO A 263 -2.15 -20.42 -6.52
CA PRO A 263 -1.21 -21.53 -6.72
C PRO A 263 -0.21 -21.73 -5.58
N ASP A 264 0.23 -20.63 -4.97
CA ASP A 264 1.30 -20.59 -3.97
C ASP A 264 0.80 -20.36 -2.54
N GLU A 265 -0.53 -20.36 -2.33
CA GLU A 265 -1.13 -20.09 -1.03
C GLU A 265 -0.64 -21.10 0.04
N PRO A 266 -0.04 -20.62 1.15
CA PRO A 266 0.39 -21.47 2.24
C PRO A 266 -0.73 -22.40 2.73
N GLY A 267 -0.43 -23.70 2.85
CA GLY A 267 -1.42 -24.71 3.24
C GLY A 267 -2.41 -25.13 2.14
N GLY A 268 -2.35 -24.51 0.96
CA GLY A 268 -3.17 -24.80 -0.21
C GLY A 268 -4.56 -24.16 -0.17
N TYR A 269 -5.14 -23.94 -1.36
CA TYR A 269 -6.43 -23.25 -1.54
C TYR A 269 -7.29 -23.92 -2.62
N HIS A 270 -7.50 -25.22 -2.51
CA HIS A 270 -8.25 -25.99 -3.52
C HIS A 270 -9.74 -26.07 -3.19
N GLY A 271 -10.58 -25.99 -4.22
CA GLY A 271 -12.04 -26.17 -4.10
C GLY A 271 -12.81 -24.94 -3.65
N TYR A 272 -12.13 -23.79 -3.52
CA TYR A 272 -12.76 -22.49 -3.32
C TYR A 272 -13.24 -21.94 -4.67
N GLN A 273 -14.27 -21.11 -4.64
CA GLN A 273 -14.88 -20.50 -5.82
C GLN A 273 -15.01 -18.99 -5.60
N ALA A 274 -14.99 -18.23 -6.68
CA ALA A 274 -15.20 -16.79 -6.65
C ALA A 274 -16.12 -16.34 -7.78
N LEU A 275 -16.79 -15.21 -7.59
CA LEU A 275 -17.54 -14.50 -8.63
C LEU A 275 -16.75 -13.27 -9.03
N PHE A 276 -16.53 -13.05 -10.32
CA PHE A 276 -15.76 -11.91 -10.82
C PHE A 276 -16.62 -10.98 -11.67
N GLY A 277 -16.64 -9.72 -11.25
CA GLY A 277 -17.37 -8.63 -11.87
C GLY A 277 -18.88 -8.67 -11.65
N ASN A 278 -19.53 -7.57 -12.03
CA ASN A 278 -20.97 -7.42 -11.90
C ASN A 278 -21.74 -8.51 -12.67
N ALA A 279 -21.22 -8.98 -13.80
CA ALA A 279 -21.86 -9.99 -14.63
C ALA A 279 -22.09 -11.33 -13.90
N GLU A 280 -21.17 -11.71 -13.00
CA GLU A 280 -21.31 -12.93 -12.19
C GLU A 280 -22.00 -12.66 -10.83
N ILE A 281 -21.82 -11.47 -10.26
CA ILE A 281 -22.31 -11.12 -8.91
C ILE A 281 -23.79 -10.70 -8.91
N GLN A 282 -24.20 -9.81 -9.82
CA GLN A 282 -25.56 -9.26 -9.84
C GLN A 282 -26.65 -10.34 -9.85
N PRO A 283 -26.54 -11.43 -10.65
CA PRO A 283 -27.54 -12.51 -10.62
C PRO A 283 -27.72 -13.18 -9.25
N GLN A 284 -26.70 -13.13 -8.39
CA GLN A 284 -26.74 -13.76 -7.07
C GLN A 284 -27.33 -12.85 -5.99
N ILE A 285 -27.04 -11.54 -6.04
CA ILE A 285 -27.43 -10.59 -4.99
C ILE A 285 -28.63 -9.70 -5.35
N SER A 286 -28.92 -9.54 -6.66
CA SER A 286 -30.06 -8.76 -7.17
C SER A 286 -30.69 -9.47 -8.38
N PRO A 287 -31.26 -10.68 -8.24
CA PRO A 287 -31.75 -11.48 -9.39
C PRO A 287 -32.90 -10.85 -10.18
N SER A 288 -33.55 -9.80 -9.64
CA SER A 288 -34.71 -9.15 -10.23
C SER A 288 -34.39 -7.83 -10.94
N GLY A 289 -33.14 -7.38 -10.93
CA GLY A 289 -32.76 -6.09 -11.48
C GLY A 289 -31.27 -5.77 -11.34
N PRO A 290 -30.84 -4.55 -11.69
CA PRO A 290 -29.48 -4.10 -11.44
C PRO A 290 -29.20 -4.05 -9.92
N VAL A 291 -27.91 -4.02 -9.57
CA VAL A 291 -27.49 -3.59 -8.24
C VAL A 291 -27.69 -2.07 -8.16
N GLU A 292 -28.33 -1.61 -7.09
CA GLU A 292 -28.68 -0.19 -6.93
C GLU A 292 -27.73 0.54 -5.99
N ALA A 293 -27.43 1.80 -6.30
CA ALA A 293 -26.74 2.70 -5.40
C ALA A 293 -27.64 3.07 -4.20
N LEU A 294 -27.10 3.73 -3.18
CA LEU A 294 -27.86 4.06 -1.95
C LEU A 294 -29.08 4.98 -2.19
N ASN A 295 -29.06 5.75 -3.27
CA ASN A 295 -30.17 6.60 -3.70
C ASN A 295 -31.24 5.85 -4.54
N GLY A 296 -31.07 4.55 -4.78
CA GLY A 296 -31.97 3.70 -5.55
C GLY A 296 -31.79 3.75 -7.07
N THR A 297 -30.74 4.39 -7.59
CA THR A 297 -30.43 4.36 -9.02
C THR A 297 -29.58 3.13 -9.37
N PRO A 298 -29.74 2.51 -10.55
CA PRO A 298 -28.82 1.48 -11.03
C PRO A 298 -27.38 1.98 -11.05
N ILE A 299 -26.43 1.15 -10.60
CA ILE A 299 -25.00 1.44 -10.76
C ILE A 299 -24.61 1.09 -12.21
N ALA A 300 -24.03 2.05 -12.92
CA ALA A 300 -23.67 1.92 -14.31
C ALA A 300 -22.51 2.88 -14.67
N ASP A 301 -21.76 2.54 -15.71
CA ASP A 301 -20.71 3.39 -16.28
C ASP A 301 -21.29 4.61 -17.03
N ALA A 302 -20.40 5.50 -17.47
CA ALA A 302 -20.76 6.69 -18.25
C ALA A 302 -21.42 6.37 -19.63
N HIS A 303 -21.33 5.13 -20.11
CA HIS A 303 -21.98 4.66 -21.34
C HIS A 303 -23.36 4.04 -21.09
N GLY A 304 -23.78 3.91 -19.83
CA GLY A 304 -25.04 3.27 -19.41
C GLY A 304 -24.97 1.75 -19.35
N ASN A 305 -23.76 1.16 -19.36
CA ASN A 305 -23.57 -0.26 -19.09
C ASN A 305 -23.73 -0.49 -17.57
N VAL A 306 -24.70 -1.32 -17.17
CA VAL A 306 -24.92 -1.67 -15.76
C VAL A 306 -23.75 -2.50 -15.24
N GLY A 307 -23.16 -2.08 -14.13
CA GLY A 307 -22.04 -2.74 -13.50
C GLY A 307 -21.03 -1.74 -12.96
N PHE A 308 -19.74 -2.10 -13.03
CA PHE A 308 -18.67 -1.27 -12.50
C PHE A 308 -18.68 0.12 -13.18
N PRO A 309 -18.82 1.21 -12.40
CA PRO A 309 -18.99 2.54 -12.96
C PRO A 309 -17.65 3.19 -13.37
N GLY A 310 -16.52 2.58 -12.99
CA GLY A 310 -15.17 3.16 -13.08
C GLY A 310 -14.67 3.60 -11.70
N PHE A 311 -13.34 3.62 -11.49
CA PHE A 311 -12.75 3.94 -10.19
C PHE A 311 -13.08 5.35 -9.71
N ASP A 312 -13.08 6.36 -10.59
CA ASP A 312 -13.51 7.73 -10.25
C ASP A 312 -15.03 7.85 -10.04
N SER A 313 -15.79 6.77 -10.23
CA SER A 313 -17.24 6.73 -10.02
C SER A 313 -17.65 5.74 -8.94
N GLU A 314 -16.70 5.17 -8.19
CA GLU A 314 -16.91 4.49 -6.91
C GLU A 314 -17.14 5.51 -5.77
N THR A 315 -18.08 6.44 -6.03
CA THR A 315 -18.56 7.38 -5.02
C THR A 315 -19.18 6.62 -3.84
N ALA A 316 -19.21 7.22 -2.65
CA ALA A 316 -19.82 6.60 -1.47
C ALA A 316 -21.27 6.12 -1.71
N THR A 317 -22.05 6.79 -2.56
CA THR A 317 -23.40 6.34 -2.92
C THR A 317 -23.40 5.02 -3.70
N ASN A 318 -22.43 4.82 -4.59
CA ASN A 318 -22.30 3.60 -5.41
C ASN A 318 -21.68 2.45 -4.60
N SER A 319 -20.46 2.62 -4.07
CA SER A 319 -19.69 1.53 -3.43
C SER A 319 -20.38 1.01 -2.18
N LEU A 320 -20.89 1.90 -1.32
CA LEU A 320 -21.63 1.49 -0.12
C LEU A 320 -23.00 0.88 -0.46
N GLY A 321 -23.59 1.26 -1.61
CA GLY A 321 -24.82 0.66 -2.12
C GLY A 321 -24.60 -0.78 -2.57
N TYR A 322 -23.50 -1.03 -3.29
CA TYR A 322 -23.07 -2.36 -3.69
C TYR A 322 -22.71 -3.21 -2.47
N ALA A 323 -21.89 -2.68 -1.56
CA ALA A 323 -21.48 -3.36 -0.33
C ALA A 323 -22.67 -3.75 0.56
N ALA A 324 -23.66 -2.87 0.73
CA ALA A 324 -24.87 -3.20 1.48
C ALA A 324 -25.61 -4.39 0.89
N GLN A 325 -25.77 -4.45 -0.44
CA GLN A 325 -26.43 -5.57 -1.11
C GLN A 325 -25.63 -6.88 -1.02
N MET A 326 -24.29 -6.82 -1.05
CA MET A 326 -23.47 -8.00 -0.77
C MET A 326 -23.70 -8.52 0.65
N LEU A 327 -23.62 -7.63 1.65
CA LEU A 327 -23.80 -7.97 3.06
C LEU A 327 -25.20 -8.55 3.35
N GLU A 328 -26.23 -8.02 2.71
CA GLU A 328 -27.61 -8.51 2.78
C GLU A 328 -27.80 -9.90 2.15
N ASN A 329 -26.93 -10.28 1.21
CA ASN A 329 -27.06 -11.48 0.39
C ASN A 329 -25.92 -12.49 0.61
N GLY A 330 -25.49 -12.65 1.86
CA GLY A 330 -24.65 -13.78 2.26
C GLY A 330 -23.15 -13.53 2.17
N VAL A 331 -22.71 -12.28 2.04
CA VAL A 331 -21.32 -11.86 2.28
C VAL A 331 -21.16 -11.42 3.74
N GLN A 332 -20.05 -11.79 4.39
CA GLN A 332 -19.79 -11.42 5.81
C GLN A 332 -18.67 -10.40 5.95
N VAL A 333 -17.73 -10.39 5.01
CA VAL A 333 -16.61 -9.45 5.00
C VAL A 333 -16.74 -8.58 3.76
N ALA A 334 -16.79 -7.27 3.91
CA ALA A 334 -16.83 -6.34 2.80
C ALA A 334 -15.62 -5.40 2.86
N ASN A 335 -14.80 -5.42 1.81
CA ASN A 335 -13.71 -4.48 1.59
C ASN A 335 -14.16 -3.49 0.52
N VAL A 336 -14.20 -2.21 0.87
CA VAL A 336 -14.82 -1.17 0.04
C VAL A 336 -13.84 -0.04 -0.19
N TYR A 337 -13.52 0.18 -1.46
CA TYR A 337 -12.86 1.38 -1.96
C TYR A 337 -13.88 2.50 -2.15
N LEU A 338 -13.47 3.72 -1.84
CA LEU A 338 -14.24 4.93 -2.08
C LEU A 338 -13.35 5.94 -2.80
N SER A 339 -13.82 6.46 -3.94
CA SER A 339 -13.11 7.49 -4.72
C SER A 339 -12.83 8.73 -3.88
N ASP A 340 -11.79 9.46 -4.29
CA ASP A 340 -11.42 10.75 -3.76
C ASP A 340 -12.58 11.76 -3.81
N LEU A 341 -12.45 12.85 -3.07
CA LEU A 341 -13.44 13.93 -3.04
C LEU A 341 -12.95 15.22 -3.69
N HIS A 342 -11.71 15.19 -4.17
CA HIS A 342 -10.92 16.33 -4.56
C HIS A 342 -11.06 16.62 -6.06
N SER A 343 -11.30 15.61 -6.88
CA SER A 343 -11.67 15.70 -8.27
C SER A 343 -13.14 16.08 -8.47
N ASP A 344 -13.45 16.71 -9.62
CA ASP A 344 -14.82 17.06 -10.00
C ASP A 344 -15.57 15.85 -10.58
N HIS A 345 -16.28 15.15 -9.70
CA HIS A 345 -17.09 13.96 -10.02
C HIS A 345 -18.45 14.28 -10.64
N THR A 346 -18.69 15.55 -11.00
CA THR A 346 -19.88 15.93 -11.76
C THR A 346 -19.68 15.69 -13.25
N SER A 347 -20.77 15.76 -14.03
CA SER A 347 -20.67 15.71 -15.49
C SER A 347 -19.83 16.85 -16.11
N ALA A 348 -19.51 17.90 -15.34
CA ALA A 348 -18.68 19.00 -15.81
C ALA A 348 -17.20 18.60 -15.89
N ASN A 349 -16.74 17.71 -15.00
CA ASN A 349 -15.36 17.22 -14.90
C ASN A 349 -14.32 18.33 -15.15
N THR A 350 -14.29 19.32 -14.26
CA THR A 350 -13.41 20.49 -14.37
C THR A 350 -12.01 20.27 -13.80
N GLY A 351 -11.64 19.00 -13.57
CA GLY A 351 -10.44 18.57 -12.86
C GLY A 351 -10.50 18.88 -11.37
N ASP A 352 -9.34 18.88 -10.74
CA ASP A 352 -9.21 19.05 -9.29
C ASP A 352 -9.82 20.33 -8.73
N LEU A 353 -10.55 20.17 -7.64
CA LEU A 353 -11.27 21.18 -6.89
C LEU A 353 -10.39 21.71 -5.76
N GLY A 354 -10.53 23.00 -5.41
CA GLY A 354 -9.80 23.54 -4.26
C GLY A 354 -10.58 23.39 -2.95
N PRO A 355 -9.92 23.28 -1.79
CA PRO A 355 -10.56 23.18 -0.48
C PRO A 355 -11.60 24.28 -0.26
N GLY A 356 -12.79 23.94 0.23
CA GLY A 356 -13.86 24.92 0.47
C GLY A 356 -14.57 25.40 -0.81
N SER A 357 -14.26 24.85 -1.99
CA SER A 357 -14.97 25.18 -3.22
C SER A 357 -16.35 24.53 -3.26
N GLN A 358 -17.31 25.20 -3.89
CA GLN A 358 -18.73 24.80 -3.81
C GLN A 358 -18.99 23.35 -4.26
N VAL A 359 -18.32 22.87 -5.30
CA VAL A 359 -18.51 21.50 -5.81
C VAL A 359 -17.94 20.49 -4.82
N TYR A 360 -16.75 20.76 -4.27
CA TYR A 360 -16.10 19.88 -3.30
C TYR A 360 -16.94 19.77 -2.02
N GLU A 361 -17.41 20.89 -1.48
CA GLU A 361 -18.28 20.92 -0.30
C GLU A 361 -19.62 20.19 -0.55
N GLN A 362 -20.12 20.22 -1.79
CA GLN A 362 -21.30 19.45 -2.18
C GLN A 362 -21.00 17.93 -2.22
N GLN A 363 -19.86 17.52 -2.78
CA GLN A 363 -19.43 16.11 -2.80
C GLN A 363 -19.27 15.56 -1.37
N LEU A 364 -18.66 16.33 -0.47
CA LEU A 364 -18.56 16.01 0.95
C LEU A 364 -19.94 15.86 1.62
N SER A 365 -20.86 16.78 1.32
CA SER A 365 -22.25 16.69 1.79
C SER A 365 -22.97 15.42 1.27
N ASP A 366 -22.69 15.02 0.04
CA ASP A 366 -23.27 13.83 -0.59
C ASP A 366 -22.67 12.55 0.03
N TYR A 367 -21.36 12.49 0.25
CA TYR A 367 -20.72 11.37 0.98
C TYR A 367 -21.23 11.26 2.42
N ASN A 368 -21.35 12.39 3.12
CA ASN A 368 -21.95 12.41 4.45
C ASN A 368 -23.37 11.82 4.43
N THR A 369 -24.17 12.18 3.43
CA THR A 369 -25.53 11.64 3.26
C THR A 369 -25.50 10.14 2.98
N ALA A 370 -24.62 9.68 2.10
CA ALA A 370 -24.41 8.27 1.80
C ALA A 370 -24.05 7.45 3.04
N PHE A 371 -23.14 7.92 3.89
CA PHE A 371 -22.82 7.26 5.16
C PHE A 371 -24.02 7.16 6.11
N GLY A 372 -24.84 8.22 6.18
CA GLY A 372 -26.08 8.19 6.96
C GLY A 372 -27.07 7.14 6.45
N GLN A 373 -27.23 7.02 5.13
CA GLN A 373 -28.08 6.03 4.49
C GLN A 373 -27.55 4.60 4.68
N PHE A 374 -26.25 4.39 4.47
CA PHE A 374 -25.57 3.10 4.63
C PHE A 374 -25.72 2.56 6.05
N LEU A 375 -25.33 3.34 7.06
CA LEU A 375 -25.40 2.93 8.46
C LEU A 375 -26.85 2.65 8.91
N THR A 376 -27.80 3.44 8.42
CA THR A 376 -29.23 3.22 8.68
C THR A 376 -29.72 1.93 8.02
N ARG A 377 -29.30 1.66 6.78
CA ARG A 377 -29.64 0.45 6.03
C ARG A 377 -29.12 -0.79 6.73
N LEU A 378 -27.82 -0.84 7.02
CA LEU A 378 -27.20 -1.94 7.77
C LEU A 378 -27.88 -2.22 9.12
N ALA A 379 -28.23 -1.17 9.85
CA ALA A 379 -28.90 -1.32 11.15
C ALA A 379 -30.30 -1.95 11.03
N ARG A 380 -31.00 -1.78 9.91
CA ARG A 380 -32.31 -2.44 9.67
C ARG A 380 -32.17 -3.96 9.53
N ASP A 381 -31.03 -4.42 9.03
CA ASP A 381 -30.71 -5.84 8.87
C ASP A 381 -29.92 -6.41 10.07
N GLY A 382 -29.80 -5.62 11.14
CA GLY A 382 -29.13 -6.04 12.38
C GLY A 382 -27.61 -6.02 12.30
N ILE A 383 -27.03 -5.43 11.26
CA ILE A 383 -25.59 -5.18 11.12
C ILE A 383 -25.30 -3.86 11.85
N THR A 384 -24.73 -3.96 13.06
CA THR A 384 -24.53 -2.81 13.95
C THR A 384 -23.13 -2.85 14.59
N PRO A 385 -22.67 -1.78 15.26
CA PRO A 385 -21.42 -1.81 16.03
C PRO A 385 -21.34 -2.89 17.13
N LYS A 386 -22.46 -3.56 17.47
CA LYS A 386 -22.48 -4.63 18.48
C LYS A 386 -22.04 -5.99 17.96
N ASN A 387 -22.02 -6.19 16.65
CA ASN A 387 -21.68 -7.45 15.98
C ASN A 387 -20.83 -7.26 14.72
N THR A 388 -20.42 -6.03 14.42
CA THR A 388 -19.65 -5.72 13.21
C THR A 388 -18.38 -5.00 13.62
N LEU A 389 -17.25 -5.47 13.09
CA LEU A 389 -15.97 -4.79 13.17
C LEU A 389 -15.80 -3.91 11.93
N PHE A 390 -15.64 -2.61 12.13
CA PHE A 390 -15.29 -1.65 11.10
C PHE A 390 -13.82 -1.26 11.28
N ALA A 391 -13.06 -1.33 10.19
CA ALA A 391 -11.79 -0.63 10.04
C ALA A 391 -11.96 0.37 8.88
N VAL A 392 -11.70 1.64 9.13
CA VAL A 392 -11.93 2.72 8.17
C VAL A 392 -10.67 3.56 8.08
N THR A 393 -10.09 3.72 6.90
CA THR A 393 -8.85 4.50 6.73
C THR A 393 -8.77 5.09 5.33
N THR A 394 -7.66 5.74 5.03
CA THR A 394 -7.31 6.24 3.71
C THR A 394 -5.97 5.62 3.30
N ASP A 395 -5.74 5.51 2.01
CA ASP A 395 -4.46 5.05 1.46
C ASP A 395 -3.33 6.05 1.71
N GLU A 396 -3.57 7.33 1.48
CA GLU A 396 -2.62 8.40 1.77
C GLU A 396 -3.37 9.69 2.08
N GLY A 397 -2.63 10.71 2.49
CA GLY A 397 -3.08 12.10 2.49
C GLY A 397 -2.78 12.76 1.15
N ASP A 398 -2.88 14.08 1.10
CA ASP A 398 -2.75 14.84 -0.14
C ASP A 398 -2.41 16.31 0.17
N HIS A 399 -1.73 16.95 -0.76
CA HIS A 399 -1.33 18.35 -0.68
C HIS A 399 -2.00 19.16 -1.77
N PHE A 400 -2.80 20.15 -1.36
CA PHE A 400 -3.39 21.09 -2.31
C PHE A 400 -2.33 22.06 -2.87
N SER A 401 -1.93 21.84 -4.11
CA SER A 401 -1.07 22.73 -4.89
C SER A 401 -1.89 23.73 -5.71
N GLY A 402 -1.91 24.98 -5.25
CA GLY A 402 -2.68 26.03 -5.90
C GLY A 402 -2.43 27.44 -5.38
N SER A 403 -3.09 28.41 -6.03
CA SER A 403 -3.05 29.81 -5.58
C SER A 403 -3.74 29.97 -4.22
N ALA A 404 -3.50 31.08 -3.51
CA ALA A 404 -4.27 31.38 -2.30
C ALA A 404 -5.79 31.52 -2.57
N ALA A 405 -6.60 31.06 -1.62
CA ALA A 405 -8.06 31.12 -1.69
C ALA A 405 -8.62 32.56 -1.73
N THR A 406 -9.70 32.76 -2.49
CA THR A 406 -10.45 34.01 -2.59
C THR A 406 -11.95 33.78 -2.36
N PRO A 407 -12.62 34.55 -1.47
CA PRO A 407 -12.05 35.54 -0.55
C PRO A 407 -11.07 34.92 0.45
N ALA A 408 -10.07 35.67 0.88
CA ALA A 408 -9.12 35.19 1.89
C ALA A 408 -9.86 34.86 3.20
N GLY A 409 -9.62 33.66 3.74
CA GLY A 409 -10.29 33.18 4.95
C GLY A 409 -11.74 32.72 4.76
N CYS A 410 -12.16 32.46 3.51
CA CYS A 410 -13.37 31.71 3.21
C CYS A 410 -13.44 30.42 4.03
N THR A 411 -14.68 29.99 4.33
CA THR A 411 -14.93 28.87 5.24
C THR A 411 -15.41 27.60 4.55
N GLY A 412 -15.73 27.66 3.26
CA GLY A 412 -16.38 26.55 2.53
C GLY A 412 -17.88 26.42 2.82
N LEU A 413 -18.39 27.12 3.84
CA LEU A 413 -19.79 27.10 4.20
C LEU A 413 -20.67 27.74 3.14
N ASN A 414 -21.95 27.34 3.12
CA ASN A 414 -22.91 27.88 2.17
C ASN A 414 -22.99 29.42 2.20
N GLY A 415 -22.61 30.04 1.08
CA GLY A 415 -22.53 31.49 0.93
C GLY A 415 -21.14 32.10 1.19
N ASP A 416 -20.14 31.29 1.53
CA ASP A 416 -18.75 31.66 1.81
C ASP A 416 -17.76 30.61 1.26
N TYR A 417 -17.97 30.23 0.00
CA TYR A 417 -17.12 29.28 -0.71
C TYR A 417 -15.79 29.91 -1.15
N CYS A 418 -14.77 29.06 -1.20
CA CYS A 418 -13.44 29.39 -1.69
C CYS A 418 -13.35 29.28 -3.20
N SER A 419 -12.56 30.15 -3.82
CA SER A 419 -12.20 30.09 -5.23
C SER A 419 -10.69 30.28 -5.40
N TYR A 420 -10.15 29.65 -6.44
CA TYR A 420 -8.71 29.55 -6.69
C TYR A 420 -8.43 29.98 -8.12
N THR A 421 -7.49 30.90 -8.32
CA THR A 421 -7.11 31.37 -9.66
C THR A 421 -6.31 30.31 -10.41
N THR A 422 -5.52 29.54 -9.67
CA THR A 422 -4.71 28.43 -10.18
C THR A 422 -4.93 27.23 -9.27
N ARG A 423 -5.20 26.08 -9.89
CA ARG A 423 -5.33 24.75 -9.29
C ARG A 423 -4.42 23.85 -10.12
N SER A 424 -3.19 23.67 -9.65
CA SER A 424 -2.10 23.10 -10.43
C SER A 424 -0.94 22.73 -9.51
N GLU A 425 -0.50 21.48 -9.57
CA GLU A 425 0.85 21.04 -9.23
C GLU A 425 1.87 21.81 -10.08
N VAL A 426 3.09 21.92 -9.57
CA VAL A 426 4.23 22.47 -10.29
C VAL A 426 4.89 21.34 -11.07
N ASN A 427 4.59 21.24 -12.36
CA ASN A 427 5.17 20.24 -13.24
C ASN A 427 6.66 20.53 -13.49
N VAL A 428 7.51 19.53 -13.25
CA VAL A 428 8.98 19.64 -13.38
C VAL A 428 9.54 18.62 -14.37
N ASN A 429 9.91 19.05 -15.58
CA ASN A 429 10.62 18.20 -16.56
C ASN A 429 12.08 17.97 -16.12
N LEU A 430 12.31 16.86 -15.40
CA LEU A 430 13.60 16.54 -14.81
C LEU A 430 14.73 16.37 -15.86
N PRO A 431 14.56 15.60 -16.96
CA PRO A 431 15.56 15.51 -18.02
C PRO A 431 15.93 16.87 -18.63
N GLY A 432 14.95 17.77 -18.79
CA GLY A 432 15.17 19.10 -19.33
C GLY A 432 15.99 19.99 -18.41
N LEU A 433 15.73 19.94 -17.09
CA LEU A 433 16.50 20.67 -16.09
C LEU A 433 17.94 20.15 -15.99
N LEU A 434 18.13 18.83 -15.99
CA LEU A 434 19.47 18.22 -16.01
C LEU A 434 20.29 18.68 -17.21
N ALA A 435 19.69 18.65 -18.40
CA ALA A 435 20.37 19.03 -19.63
C ALA A 435 20.76 20.52 -19.65
N THR A 436 19.91 21.39 -19.11
CA THR A 436 20.10 22.85 -19.20
C THR A 436 20.89 23.46 -18.05
N GLN A 437 20.72 22.96 -16.82
CA GLN A 437 21.41 23.47 -15.64
C GLN A 437 22.73 22.74 -15.34
N LYS A 438 22.84 21.46 -15.72
CA LYS A 438 23.99 20.60 -15.38
C LYS A 438 24.73 20.05 -16.60
N ALA A 439 24.23 20.27 -17.81
CA ALA A 439 24.73 19.66 -19.05
C ALA A 439 24.75 18.11 -18.98
N ASN A 440 23.85 17.53 -18.18
CA ASN A 440 23.73 16.10 -18.01
C ASN A 440 22.58 15.56 -18.86
N THR A 441 22.87 14.58 -19.71
CA THR A 441 21.91 13.94 -20.64
C THR A 441 21.83 12.43 -20.41
N THR A 442 22.18 11.97 -19.20
CA THR A 442 22.09 10.57 -18.81
C THR A 442 20.66 10.08 -19.03
N ALA A 443 20.52 8.97 -19.77
CA ALA A 443 19.21 8.41 -20.10
C ALA A 443 18.70 7.51 -18.97
N PHE A 444 17.47 7.74 -18.55
CA PHE A 444 16.74 6.94 -17.59
C PHE A 444 15.26 6.86 -17.97
N ALA A 445 14.58 5.78 -17.56
CA ALA A 445 13.14 5.78 -17.44
C ALA A 445 12.75 6.39 -16.09
N ILE A 446 11.55 6.97 -16.02
CA ILE A 446 11.04 7.65 -14.85
C ILE A 446 9.59 7.23 -14.63
N HIS A 447 9.26 6.92 -13.39
CA HIS A 447 7.88 7.02 -12.90
C HIS A 447 7.67 8.46 -12.43
N SER A 448 6.69 9.17 -13.02
CA SER A 448 6.46 10.58 -12.72
C SER A 448 5.60 10.70 -11.47
N ASP A 449 6.02 11.51 -10.51
CA ASP A 449 5.49 11.49 -9.14
C ASP A 449 6.10 12.66 -8.34
N PRO A 450 5.54 13.06 -7.18
CA PRO A 450 6.27 13.81 -6.16
C PRO A 450 7.43 13.01 -5.55
N ALA A 451 7.38 11.67 -5.57
CA ALA A 451 8.51 10.81 -5.24
C ALA A 451 9.01 10.00 -6.45
N PRO A 452 9.61 10.64 -7.48
CA PRO A 452 9.88 9.98 -8.75
C PRO A 452 10.99 8.93 -8.62
N ALA A 453 10.71 7.72 -9.12
CA ALA A 453 11.67 6.63 -9.21
C ALA A 453 12.33 6.59 -10.60
N LEU A 454 13.65 6.38 -10.63
CA LEU A 454 14.47 6.46 -11.85
C LEU A 454 15.18 5.13 -12.16
N TRP A 455 15.04 4.64 -13.39
CA TRP A 455 15.73 3.43 -13.87
C TRP A 455 16.73 3.78 -14.97
N LEU A 456 18.03 3.73 -14.65
CA LEU A 456 19.09 4.08 -15.59
C LEU A 456 19.34 2.93 -16.57
N GLN A 457 19.47 3.26 -17.85
CA GLN A 457 19.70 2.27 -18.89
C GLN A 457 20.97 1.45 -18.60
N GLY A 458 20.86 0.12 -18.73
CA GLY A 458 21.93 -0.84 -18.48
C GLY A 458 22.02 -1.34 -17.04
N ASN A 459 21.09 -0.96 -16.15
CA ASN A 459 21.06 -1.32 -14.73
C ASN A 459 22.43 -1.19 -14.02
N PRO A 460 23.04 0.01 -14.03
CA PRO A 460 24.35 0.23 -13.42
C PRO A 460 24.28 0.13 -11.89
N VAL A 461 25.33 -0.44 -11.28
CA VAL A 461 25.46 -0.46 -9.81
C VAL A 461 25.62 0.96 -9.23
N PRO A 462 25.18 1.25 -7.99
CA PRO A 462 25.11 2.62 -7.45
C PRO A 462 26.41 3.42 -7.49
N ALA A 463 27.56 2.77 -7.23
CA ALA A 463 28.87 3.42 -7.26
C ALA A 463 29.41 3.74 -8.67
N THR A 464 28.66 3.43 -9.73
CA THR A 464 29.06 3.74 -11.11
C THR A 464 29.18 5.26 -11.30
N PRO A 465 30.25 5.79 -11.94
CA PRO A 465 30.44 7.23 -12.08
C PRO A 465 29.27 8.00 -12.71
N ALA A 466 28.52 7.38 -13.64
CA ALA A 466 27.33 7.97 -14.24
C ALA A 466 26.18 8.13 -13.24
N VAL A 467 25.90 7.10 -12.41
CA VAL A 467 24.90 7.14 -11.35
C VAL A 467 25.26 8.22 -10.33
N ARG A 468 26.52 8.22 -9.87
CA ARG A 468 27.03 9.20 -8.90
C ARG A 468 26.97 10.63 -9.41
N THR A 469 27.29 10.84 -10.69
CA THR A 469 27.20 12.17 -11.31
C THR A 469 25.74 12.60 -11.44
N LEU A 470 24.85 11.71 -11.83
CA LEU A 470 23.42 11.99 -11.90
C LEU A 470 22.86 12.41 -10.53
N ALA A 471 23.12 11.65 -9.46
CA ALA A 471 22.62 11.98 -8.12
C ALA A 471 23.07 13.38 -7.64
N ARG A 472 24.36 13.72 -7.80
CA ARG A 472 24.88 15.06 -7.48
C ARG A 472 24.31 16.17 -8.36
N ASP A 473 24.09 15.87 -9.64
CA ASP A 473 23.52 16.85 -10.56
C ASP A 473 22.07 17.14 -10.21
N ILE A 474 21.27 16.11 -9.91
CA ILE A 474 19.88 16.22 -9.43
C ILE A 474 19.82 17.03 -8.13
N SER A 475 20.65 16.70 -7.15
CA SER A 475 20.64 17.39 -5.85
C SER A 475 20.99 18.87 -5.94
N GLY A 476 21.77 19.24 -6.96
CA GLY A 476 22.10 20.62 -7.25
C GLY A 476 21.09 21.35 -8.15
N LEU A 477 19.98 20.73 -8.54
CA LEU A 477 18.92 21.39 -9.31
C LEU A 477 18.02 22.21 -8.40
N SER A 478 17.62 23.37 -8.92
CA SER A 478 16.61 24.21 -8.30
C SER A 478 15.67 24.78 -9.35
N ILE A 479 14.45 25.09 -8.92
CA ILE A 479 13.44 25.74 -9.73
C ILE A 479 12.97 27.03 -9.06
N THR A 480 12.31 27.90 -9.81
CA THR A 480 11.47 28.94 -9.21
C THR A 480 10.04 28.42 -9.26
N ASN A 481 9.45 28.18 -8.09
CA ASN A 481 8.08 27.71 -7.99
C ASN A 481 7.13 28.81 -8.50
N PRO A 482 6.34 28.54 -9.56
CA PRO A 482 5.49 29.54 -10.19
C PRO A 482 4.27 29.95 -9.33
N LEU A 483 3.91 29.16 -8.31
CA LEU A 483 2.81 29.46 -7.39
C LEU A 483 3.26 30.40 -6.27
N THR A 484 4.43 30.12 -5.68
CA THR A 484 4.93 30.84 -4.48
C THR A 484 5.97 31.92 -4.82
N GLY A 485 6.67 31.78 -5.95
CA GLY A 485 7.84 32.58 -6.31
C GLY A 485 9.11 32.20 -5.54
N ALA A 486 9.06 31.16 -4.71
CA ALA A 486 10.21 30.66 -3.96
C ALA A 486 11.20 29.91 -4.87
N THR A 487 12.40 29.68 -4.35
CA THR A 487 13.38 28.81 -5.02
C THR A 487 13.40 27.48 -4.30
N ASP A 488 12.92 26.44 -4.98
CA ASP A 488 12.71 25.13 -4.41
C ASP A 488 13.75 24.15 -4.98
N LYS A 489 14.21 23.20 -4.15
CA LYS A 489 15.04 22.09 -4.63
C LYS A 489 14.16 21.14 -5.43
N VAL A 490 14.69 20.57 -6.51
CA VAL A 490 13.96 19.53 -7.26
C VAL A 490 13.92 18.21 -6.48
N ALA A 491 14.98 17.90 -5.73
CA ALA A 491 15.04 16.77 -4.82
C ALA A 491 15.38 17.28 -3.42
N THR A 492 14.38 17.24 -2.53
CA THR A 492 14.52 17.53 -1.10
C THR A 492 15.23 16.38 -0.39
N TYR A 493 14.85 15.15 -0.75
CA TYR A 493 15.48 13.91 -0.29
C TYR A 493 15.79 12.98 -1.47
N MET A 494 16.72 12.06 -1.26
CA MET A 494 17.08 11.04 -2.24
C MET A 494 17.43 9.71 -1.56
N ALA A 495 17.01 8.61 -2.18
CA ALA A 495 17.30 7.25 -1.74
C ALA A 495 17.91 6.46 -2.90
N ASP A 496 19.11 5.91 -2.71
CA ASP A 496 19.64 4.87 -3.60
C ASP A 496 19.23 3.48 -3.08
N PRO A 497 19.57 2.35 -3.76
CA PRO A 497 19.14 1.02 -3.35
C PRO A 497 19.48 0.60 -1.90
N VAL A 498 20.44 1.24 -1.24
CA VAL A 498 20.73 0.99 0.18
C VAL A 498 19.66 1.63 1.07
N GLU A 499 19.34 2.90 0.83
CA GLU A 499 18.29 3.60 1.58
C GLU A 499 16.90 3.12 1.17
N GLU A 500 16.66 2.83 -0.10
CA GLU A 500 15.42 2.21 -0.58
C GLU A 500 15.16 0.90 0.17
N LYS A 501 16.19 0.13 0.53
CA LYS A 501 16.00 -1.08 1.35
C LYS A 501 15.49 -0.74 2.76
N ILE A 502 15.94 0.37 3.34
CA ILE A 502 15.48 0.83 4.65
C ILE A 502 14.01 1.27 4.57
N LEU A 503 13.67 2.01 3.50
CA LEU A 503 12.32 2.52 3.21
C LEU A 503 11.33 1.47 2.69
N HIS A 504 11.75 0.21 2.54
CA HIS A 504 10.93 -0.86 1.95
C HIS A 504 10.63 -0.71 0.45
N PHE A 505 11.48 0.02 -0.29
CA PHE A 505 11.33 0.31 -1.72
C PHE A 505 12.08 -0.67 -2.64
N VAL A 506 12.94 -1.54 -2.09
CA VAL A 506 13.60 -2.58 -2.89
C VAL A 506 12.61 -3.70 -3.17
N SER A 507 12.25 -3.86 -4.46
CA SER A 507 11.35 -4.92 -4.88
C SER A 507 11.94 -6.32 -4.61
N SER A 508 11.07 -7.29 -4.32
CA SER A 508 11.44 -8.70 -4.22
C SER A 508 12.11 -9.20 -5.52
N ASP A 509 11.73 -8.66 -6.68
CA ASP A 509 12.46 -8.83 -7.94
C ASP A 509 13.47 -7.70 -8.12
N ALA A 510 14.77 -8.04 -8.10
CA ALA A 510 15.85 -7.07 -8.28
C ALA A 510 15.79 -6.32 -9.62
N ALA A 511 15.11 -6.86 -10.64
CA ALA A 511 14.94 -6.18 -11.92
C ALA A 511 13.95 -5.01 -11.85
N ARG A 512 13.08 -4.96 -10.83
CA ARG A 512 12.08 -3.91 -10.63
C ARG A 512 12.57 -2.79 -9.71
N THR A 513 13.66 -3.00 -8.97
CA THR A 513 14.27 -1.97 -8.12
C THR A 513 14.80 -0.80 -8.98
N PRO A 514 14.44 0.45 -8.68
CA PRO A 514 15.01 1.61 -9.36
C PRO A 514 16.49 1.80 -9.01
N THR A 515 17.12 2.72 -9.72
CA THR A 515 18.51 3.14 -9.46
C THR A 515 18.58 4.23 -8.41
N LEU A 516 17.53 5.04 -8.29
CA LEU A 516 17.43 6.20 -7.43
C LEU A 516 15.95 6.61 -7.34
N THR A 517 15.46 6.86 -6.14
CA THR A 517 14.19 7.54 -5.89
C THR A 517 14.46 8.91 -5.29
N LEU A 518 13.71 9.92 -5.74
CA LEU A 518 13.77 11.28 -5.21
C LEU A 518 12.50 11.58 -4.43
N PHE A 519 12.52 12.63 -3.61
CA PHE A 519 11.33 13.24 -3.02
C PHE A 519 11.40 14.74 -3.29
N SER A 520 10.42 15.29 -4.01
CA SER A 520 10.35 16.72 -4.37
C SER A 520 9.80 17.57 -3.21
N GLY A 521 9.56 18.86 -3.46
CA GLY A 521 8.77 19.69 -2.55
C GLY A 521 7.28 19.35 -2.62
N GLU A 522 6.49 20.03 -1.78
CA GLU A 522 5.05 19.78 -1.60
C GLU A 522 4.24 20.06 -2.88
N ASP A 523 4.63 21.10 -3.63
CA ASP A 523 3.94 21.55 -4.85
C ASP A 523 4.40 20.80 -6.12
N GLU A 524 5.58 20.19 -6.11
CA GLU A 524 6.22 19.69 -7.33
C GLU A 524 5.78 18.28 -7.72
N TYR A 525 5.50 18.12 -9.02
CA TYR A 525 5.31 16.83 -9.67
C TYR A 525 6.41 16.63 -10.72
N ALA A 526 7.35 15.73 -10.46
CA ALA A 526 8.52 15.51 -11.30
C ALA A 526 8.21 14.55 -12.45
N THR A 527 8.51 14.97 -13.67
CA THR A 527 8.11 14.29 -14.91
C THR A 527 9.27 13.98 -15.84
N GLY A 528 9.05 12.99 -16.71
CA GLY A 528 9.85 12.80 -17.92
C GLY A 528 9.61 13.91 -18.95
N GLY A 529 10.50 14.00 -19.95
CA GLY A 529 10.33 15.01 -21.00
C GLY A 529 11.52 15.14 -21.92
N ALA A 530 11.48 16.16 -22.79
CA ALA A 530 12.60 16.47 -23.66
C ALA A 530 13.81 16.93 -22.84
N ALA A 531 15.02 16.49 -23.21
CA ALA A 531 16.30 16.90 -22.60
C ALA A 531 16.73 18.33 -23.01
N ASN A 532 15.83 19.29 -22.90
CA ASN A 532 16.04 20.72 -23.07
C ASN A 532 14.85 21.49 -22.47
N CYS A 533 15.03 22.79 -22.23
CA CYS A 533 13.95 23.69 -21.81
C CYS A 533 13.55 24.66 -22.93
N ASN A 534 13.44 24.18 -24.18
CA ASN A 534 12.88 25.00 -25.26
C ASN A 534 11.40 25.29 -25.01
N ALA A 535 10.65 24.28 -24.53
CA ALA A 535 9.45 24.48 -23.74
C ALA A 535 9.86 24.65 -22.27
N SER A 536 9.09 25.41 -21.47
CA SER A 536 9.43 25.61 -20.06
C SER A 536 9.55 24.24 -19.36
N CYS A 537 10.64 24.04 -18.62
CA CYS A 537 10.80 22.83 -17.81
C CYS A 537 10.04 22.90 -16.49
N VAL A 538 9.52 24.07 -16.14
CA VAL A 538 8.72 24.32 -14.93
C VAL A 538 7.47 25.05 -15.37
N TYR A 539 6.30 24.49 -15.10
CA TYR A 539 5.04 25.08 -15.52
C TYR A 539 3.89 24.61 -14.64
N THR A 540 2.77 25.31 -14.75
CA THR A 540 1.49 24.91 -14.16
C THR A 540 0.54 24.43 -15.26
N SER A 541 -0.29 23.44 -14.94
CA SER A 541 -1.39 22.94 -15.75
C SER A 541 -2.67 22.94 -14.93
N ASN A 542 -3.75 23.47 -15.51
CA ASN A 542 -5.03 23.50 -14.80
C ASN A 542 -5.64 22.10 -14.70
N GLY A 543 -6.08 21.71 -13.50
CA GLY A 543 -6.88 20.50 -13.28
C GLY A 543 -6.18 19.36 -12.54
N PHE A 544 -4.92 19.52 -12.17
CA PHE A 544 -4.13 18.59 -11.32
C PHE A 544 -3.57 19.41 -10.18
N ALA A 545 -4.20 19.44 -9.01
CA ALA A 545 -3.93 20.38 -7.92
C ALA A 545 -3.72 19.69 -6.57
N TRP A 546 -3.61 18.37 -6.59
CA TRP A 546 -3.52 17.53 -5.42
C TRP A 546 -2.34 16.57 -5.63
N ASN A 547 -1.31 16.77 -4.82
CA ASN A 547 -0.09 15.97 -4.85
C ASN A 547 -0.08 15.00 -3.66
N HIS A 548 0.20 13.73 -3.94
CA HIS A 548 0.38 12.68 -2.93
C HIS A 548 1.57 11.78 -3.31
N GLY A 549 1.88 10.78 -2.49
CA GLY A 549 3.07 9.93 -2.64
C GLY A 549 4.38 10.55 -2.11
N GLY A 550 4.41 11.82 -1.73
CA GLY A 550 5.58 12.45 -1.10
C GLY A 550 5.75 12.11 0.40
N ILE A 551 6.84 12.59 0.99
CA ILE A 551 7.17 12.41 2.42
C ILE A 551 6.69 13.57 3.31
N TRP A 552 5.81 14.41 2.77
CA TRP A 552 5.35 15.60 3.48
C TRP A 552 4.25 15.24 4.48
N PRO A 553 4.19 15.90 5.66
CA PRO A 553 3.24 15.53 6.71
C PRO A 553 1.77 15.51 6.30
N ASP A 554 1.35 16.30 5.32
CA ASP A 554 -0.01 16.30 4.77
C ASP A 554 -0.28 15.18 3.77
N MET A 555 0.78 14.65 3.12
CA MET A 555 0.70 13.46 2.27
C MET A 555 0.83 12.15 3.07
N GLN A 556 1.78 12.05 4.01
CA GLN A 556 2.08 10.78 4.69
C GLN A 556 1.29 10.55 5.99
N ASN A 557 0.83 11.61 6.68
CA ASN A 557 0.08 11.45 7.92
C ASN A 557 -1.39 11.26 7.62
N ILE A 558 -1.89 10.07 7.92
CA ILE A 558 -3.26 9.65 7.69
C ILE A 558 -4.02 9.46 9.00
N TRP A 559 -5.17 8.82 8.91
CA TRP A 559 -5.99 8.44 10.07
C TRP A 559 -6.55 7.03 9.90
N ALA A 560 -6.84 6.37 11.02
CA ALA A 560 -7.47 5.06 11.03
C ALA A 560 -8.57 5.00 12.10
N GLY A 561 -9.78 4.60 11.70
CA GLY A 561 -10.95 4.43 12.56
C GLY A 561 -11.24 2.95 12.83
N TYR A 562 -11.48 2.62 14.09
CA TYR A 562 -11.85 1.26 14.51
C TYR A 562 -13.13 1.29 15.34
N VAL A 563 -14.15 0.53 14.94
CA VAL A 563 -15.43 0.41 15.65
C VAL A 563 -15.84 -1.05 15.72
N GLY A 564 -16.30 -1.52 16.89
CA GLY A 564 -16.93 -2.83 16.96
C GLY A 564 -16.62 -3.60 18.24
N PRO A 565 -17.05 -4.87 18.31
CA PRO A 565 -16.73 -5.75 19.43
C PRO A 565 -15.22 -5.88 19.61
N GLY A 566 -14.77 -5.71 20.85
CA GLY A 566 -13.36 -5.77 21.21
C GLY A 566 -12.60 -4.45 21.10
N ILE A 567 -13.18 -3.37 20.57
CA ILE A 567 -12.59 -2.02 20.66
C ILE A 567 -13.11 -1.29 21.91
N SER A 568 -12.21 -0.89 22.81
CA SER A 568 -12.56 -0.16 24.04
C SER A 568 -12.24 1.32 24.02
N ALA A 569 -11.25 1.76 23.23
CA ALA A 569 -10.93 3.17 23.09
C ALA A 569 -12.09 3.95 22.46
N ARG A 570 -12.22 5.24 22.81
CA ARG A 570 -13.29 6.13 22.34
C ARG A 570 -12.76 7.50 21.97
N GLY A 571 -13.40 8.15 21.00
CA GLY A 571 -13.04 9.51 20.59
C GLY A 571 -11.88 9.55 19.59
N ILE A 572 -11.02 10.56 19.71
CA ILE A 572 -9.84 10.76 18.87
C ILE A 572 -8.59 10.49 19.72
N ASP A 573 -7.69 9.65 19.22
CA ASP A 573 -6.37 9.42 19.79
C ASP A 573 -5.30 9.96 18.82
N SER A 574 -4.59 11.01 19.25
CA SER A 574 -3.49 11.61 18.49
C SER A 574 -2.12 11.30 19.10
N SER A 575 -2.04 10.32 20.01
CA SER A 575 -0.84 10.00 20.78
C SER A 575 -0.15 8.72 20.35
N VAL A 576 -0.93 7.74 19.88
CA VAL A 576 -0.39 6.44 19.46
C VAL A 576 0.05 6.53 18.01
N TRP A 577 1.35 6.33 17.78
CA TRP A 577 1.91 6.17 16.44
C TRP A 577 1.59 4.77 15.91
N THR A 578 0.98 4.72 14.74
CA THR A 578 0.66 3.52 13.98
C THR A 578 0.82 3.79 12.50
N ASP A 579 0.83 2.75 11.69
CA ASP A 579 0.77 2.85 10.23
C ASP A 579 -0.15 1.78 9.65
N GLN A 580 -0.31 1.79 8.33
CA GLN A 580 -1.25 0.93 7.59
C GLN A 580 -1.09 -0.56 7.85
N VAL A 581 0.15 -1.05 7.99
CA VAL A 581 0.38 -2.49 8.18
C VAL A 581 -0.15 -3.00 9.53
N ASP A 582 -0.48 -2.12 10.48
CA ASP A 582 -1.07 -2.50 11.77
C ASP A 582 -2.58 -2.82 11.68
N VAL A 583 -3.26 -2.39 10.61
CA VAL A 583 -4.72 -2.59 10.40
C VAL A 583 -5.05 -4.09 10.32
N ARG A 584 -4.30 -4.83 9.49
CA ARG A 584 -4.50 -6.25 9.23
C ARG A 584 -4.37 -7.14 10.48
N PRO A 585 -3.23 -7.18 11.19
CA PRO A 585 -3.09 -8.01 12.38
C PRO A 585 -4.05 -7.60 13.49
N THR A 586 -4.38 -6.32 13.63
CA THR A 586 -5.39 -5.87 14.61
C THR A 586 -6.77 -6.44 14.30
N THR A 587 -7.19 -6.37 13.04
CA THR A 587 -8.48 -6.90 12.57
C THR A 587 -8.55 -8.42 12.73
N LEU A 588 -7.48 -9.14 12.38
CA LEU A 588 -7.41 -10.58 12.53
C LEU A 588 -7.42 -11.03 14.00
N ALA A 589 -6.67 -10.36 14.87
CA ALA A 589 -6.66 -10.68 16.30
C ALA A 589 -8.06 -10.51 16.92
N LEU A 590 -8.80 -9.46 16.55
CA LEU A 590 -10.16 -9.20 17.04
C LEU A 590 -11.18 -10.20 16.48
N THR A 591 -10.99 -10.67 15.25
CA THR A 591 -11.84 -11.71 14.64
C THR A 591 -11.44 -13.13 15.04
N GLY A 592 -10.35 -13.29 15.80
CA GLY A 592 -9.84 -14.60 16.21
C GLY A 592 -9.23 -15.40 15.06
N LEU A 593 -8.83 -14.71 13.99
CA LEU A 593 -8.18 -15.25 12.82
C LEU A 593 -6.69 -14.89 12.83
N ARG A 594 -5.96 -15.39 11.84
CA ARG A 594 -4.55 -15.07 11.59
C ARG A 594 -4.24 -15.34 10.12
N ASP A 595 -3.23 -14.68 9.59
CA ASP A 595 -2.62 -15.05 8.33
C ASP A 595 -1.70 -16.28 8.52
N ASP A 596 -1.43 -16.99 7.42
CA ASP A 596 -0.47 -18.10 7.39
C ASP A 596 0.95 -17.63 7.02
N TYR A 597 1.15 -16.31 6.96
CA TYR A 597 2.43 -15.64 6.92
C TYR A 597 2.63 -14.74 8.15
N ALA A 598 3.87 -14.27 8.35
CA ALA A 598 4.15 -13.25 9.35
C ALA A 598 3.91 -11.86 8.76
N ASP A 599 2.97 -11.11 9.36
CA ASP A 599 2.78 -9.68 9.11
C ASP A 599 4.04 -8.88 9.48
N ASP A 600 4.16 -7.67 8.94
CA ASP A 600 5.12 -6.67 9.41
C ASP A 600 4.51 -5.72 10.44
N GLY A 601 3.18 -5.58 10.46
CA GLY A 601 2.46 -4.83 11.47
C GLY A 601 2.39 -5.49 12.85
N ARG A 602 1.73 -4.80 13.78
CA ARG A 602 1.44 -5.32 15.13
C ARG A 602 -0.03 -5.15 15.50
N VAL A 603 -0.50 -5.98 16.43
CA VAL A 603 -1.82 -5.77 17.06
C VAL A 603 -1.78 -4.49 17.90
N LEU A 604 -2.72 -3.57 17.65
CA LEU A 604 -2.90 -2.33 18.42
C LEU A 604 -3.58 -2.61 19.77
N VAL A 605 -2.77 -3.02 20.75
CA VAL A 605 -3.24 -3.29 22.12
C VAL A 605 -3.70 -2.03 22.86
N GLU A 606 -3.31 -0.85 22.36
CA GLU A 606 -3.70 0.47 22.86
C GLU A 606 -5.21 0.70 22.81
N ILE A 607 -5.86 0.21 21.74
CA ILE A 607 -7.27 0.50 21.45
C ILE A 607 -8.21 -0.65 21.81
N ALA A 608 -7.66 -1.86 21.83
CA ALA A 608 -8.41 -3.08 22.06
C ALA A 608 -8.75 -3.30 23.55
N SER A 609 -9.93 -3.83 23.79
CA SER A 609 -10.34 -4.34 25.09
C SER A 609 -9.43 -5.51 25.47
N PRO A 610 -8.84 -5.53 26.67
CA PRO A 610 -8.00 -6.65 27.09
C PRO A 610 -8.69 -8.01 26.95
N ALA A 611 -9.99 -8.09 27.23
CA ALA A 611 -10.74 -9.35 27.14
C ALA A 611 -10.90 -9.89 25.71
N ALA A 612 -10.75 -9.04 24.70
CA ALA A 612 -10.80 -9.43 23.29
C ALA A 612 -9.45 -9.92 22.75
N LEU A 613 -8.39 -9.79 23.55
CA LEU A 613 -7.02 -10.15 23.17
C LEU A 613 -6.52 -11.42 23.89
N PRO A 614 -5.63 -12.19 23.22
CA PRO A 614 -4.91 -13.29 23.85
C PRO A 614 -4.24 -12.88 25.17
N GLN A 615 -4.18 -13.81 26.14
CA GLN A 615 -3.53 -13.56 27.43
C GLN A 615 -2.06 -13.14 27.28
N ALA A 616 -1.36 -13.65 26.27
CA ALA A 616 0.04 -13.36 26.03
C ALA A 616 0.31 -11.88 25.69
N LEU A 617 -0.63 -11.19 25.03
CA LEU A 617 -0.55 -9.75 24.76
C LEU A 617 -0.95 -8.89 25.96
N ARG A 618 -1.69 -9.45 26.92
CA ARG A 618 -2.10 -8.75 28.15
C ARG A 618 -1.06 -8.79 29.25
N ALA A 619 -0.27 -9.86 29.30
CA ALA A 619 0.80 -9.99 30.28
C ALA A 619 1.85 -8.89 30.05
N HIS A 620 2.36 -8.30 31.13
CA HIS A 620 3.38 -7.23 31.05
C HIS A 620 2.96 -6.04 30.17
N HIS A 621 1.66 -5.69 30.16
CA HIS A 621 1.05 -4.69 29.28
C HIS A 621 1.90 -3.45 28.98
N ASN A 622 2.48 -2.79 29.99
CA ASN A 622 3.32 -1.60 29.78
C ASN A 622 4.58 -1.89 28.94
N THR A 623 5.19 -3.06 29.11
CA THR A 623 6.34 -3.49 28.31
C THR A 623 5.90 -3.83 26.88
N VAL A 624 4.72 -4.44 26.70
CA VAL A 624 4.15 -4.73 25.37
C VAL A 624 3.88 -3.43 24.60
N LEU A 625 3.29 -2.43 25.27
CA LEU A 625 3.07 -1.10 24.71
C LEU A 625 4.39 -0.46 24.24
N GLN A 626 5.39 -0.39 25.12
CA GLN A 626 6.69 0.20 24.78
C GLN A 626 7.40 -0.56 23.66
N LEU A 627 7.28 -1.88 23.65
CA LEU A 627 7.86 -2.73 22.60
C LEU A 627 7.19 -2.48 21.24
N GLY A 628 5.86 -2.39 21.20
CA GLY A 628 5.11 -2.05 20.00
C GLY A 628 5.45 -0.64 19.49
N GLN A 629 5.50 0.35 20.38
CA GLN A 629 5.84 1.73 20.02
C GLN A 629 7.24 1.84 19.39
N VAL A 630 8.27 1.25 20.02
CA VAL A 630 9.63 1.33 19.49
C VAL A 630 9.80 0.48 18.22
N TYR A 631 9.06 -0.62 18.09
CA TYR A 631 9.04 -1.44 16.87
C TYR A 631 8.60 -0.61 15.67
N LYS A 632 7.55 0.21 15.84
CA LYS A 632 7.03 1.03 14.76
C LYS A 632 7.96 2.19 14.38
N GLN A 633 8.60 2.83 15.35
CA GLN A 633 9.63 3.85 15.08
C GLN A 633 10.89 3.27 14.38
N LEU A 634 11.12 1.97 14.53
CA LEU A 634 12.26 1.26 13.97
C LEU A 634 11.99 0.75 12.54
N LEU A 635 10.78 0.25 12.29
CA LEU A 635 10.45 -0.46 11.05
C LEU A 635 9.57 0.34 10.09
N GLY A 636 8.69 1.23 10.57
CA GLY A 636 7.79 1.96 9.68
C GLY A 636 8.52 2.87 8.69
N SER A 637 7.99 2.98 7.48
CA SER A 637 8.54 3.83 6.41
C SER A 637 8.55 5.32 6.77
N ALA A 638 7.59 5.77 7.58
CA ALA A 638 7.54 7.11 8.18
C ALA A 638 7.99 7.11 9.67
N GLY A 639 8.68 6.06 10.12
CA GLY A 639 9.22 5.98 11.47
C GLY A 639 10.51 6.77 11.60
N GLN A 640 10.87 7.17 12.82
CA GLN A 640 12.11 7.94 13.07
C GLN A 640 13.34 7.33 12.40
N PHE A 641 13.51 6.00 12.41
CA PHE A 641 14.67 5.36 11.79
C PHE A 641 14.77 5.69 10.30
N ALA A 642 13.66 5.58 9.55
CA ALA A 642 13.60 5.84 8.12
C ALA A 642 13.80 7.33 7.80
N GLU A 643 13.19 8.25 8.55
CA GLU A 643 13.38 9.70 8.34
C GLU A 643 14.84 10.13 8.58
N ASP A 644 15.45 9.64 9.68
CA ASP A 644 16.85 9.92 10.01
C ASP A 644 17.80 9.32 8.94
N THR A 645 17.57 8.08 8.49
CA THR A 645 18.42 7.44 7.48
C THR A 645 18.26 8.08 6.09
N LEU A 646 17.06 8.48 5.70
CA LEU A 646 16.82 9.18 4.44
C LEU A 646 17.54 10.53 4.40
N THR A 647 17.55 11.25 5.52
CA THR A 647 18.34 12.48 5.66
C THR A 647 19.83 12.19 5.47
N ALA A 648 20.36 11.16 6.13
CA ALA A 648 21.76 10.74 5.97
C ALA A 648 22.09 10.29 4.54
N SER A 649 21.22 9.51 3.91
CA SER A 649 21.32 9.06 2.50
C SER A 649 21.40 10.26 1.57
N THR A 650 20.54 11.25 1.78
CA THR A 650 20.53 12.49 0.98
C THR A 650 21.89 13.20 1.06
N HIS A 651 22.46 13.36 2.26
CA HIS A 651 23.80 13.93 2.43
C HIS A 651 24.90 13.08 1.77
N GLY A 652 24.81 11.75 1.87
CA GLY A 652 25.72 10.82 1.20
C GLY A 652 25.67 10.98 -0.33
N LEU A 653 24.47 11.01 -0.91
CA LEU A 653 24.20 11.15 -2.33
C LEU A 653 24.66 12.52 -2.88
N GLU A 654 24.46 13.59 -2.11
CA GLU A 654 24.95 14.95 -2.40
C GLU A 654 26.49 15.06 -2.41
N SER A 655 27.17 14.20 -1.63
CA SER A 655 28.61 14.32 -1.39
C SER A 655 29.50 13.86 -2.56
N GLY A 656 30.79 14.22 -2.44
CA GLY A 656 31.84 13.73 -3.33
C GLY A 656 32.03 14.57 -4.59
N SER A 657 32.73 13.99 -5.57
CA SER A 657 33.07 14.66 -6.83
C SER A 657 33.47 13.62 -7.89
N SER A 658 33.69 14.07 -9.12
CA SER A 658 34.23 13.20 -10.19
C SER A 658 35.61 12.60 -9.86
N ALA A 659 36.34 13.13 -8.88
CA ALA A 659 37.65 12.66 -8.46
C ALA A 659 37.64 11.82 -7.16
N GLY A 660 36.51 11.72 -6.45
CA GLY A 660 36.43 10.92 -5.22
C GLY A 660 35.08 10.99 -4.49
N ASP A 661 34.62 9.81 -4.05
CA ASP A 661 33.31 9.56 -3.42
C ASP A 661 33.44 8.86 -2.05
N ALA A 662 34.51 9.16 -1.31
CA ALA A 662 34.79 8.49 -0.03
C ALA A 662 33.72 8.75 1.04
N GLN A 663 33.11 9.94 1.06
CA GLN A 663 32.03 10.27 2.00
C GLN A 663 30.78 9.44 1.70
N TYR A 664 30.30 9.48 0.45
CA TYR A 664 29.22 8.61 -0.02
C TYR A 664 29.45 7.14 0.36
N GLN A 665 30.61 6.58 0.01
CA GLN A 665 30.91 5.17 0.32
C GLN A 665 30.88 4.87 1.82
N ALA A 666 31.32 5.80 2.67
CA ALA A 666 31.28 5.64 4.11
C ALA A 666 29.86 5.74 4.68
N THR A 667 29.05 6.68 4.16
CA THR A 667 27.63 6.81 4.51
C THR A 667 26.86 5.55 4.12
N GLU A 668 26.97 5.10 2.87
CA GLU A 668 26.27 3.89 2.39
C GLU A 668 26.67 2.63 3.17
N ALA A 669 27.96 2.47 3.48
CA ALA A 669 28.40 1.33 4.29
C ALA A 669 27.79 1.37 5.70
N THR A 670 27.62 2.57 6.27
CA THR A 670 26.99 2.76 7.57
C THR A 670 25.48 2.50 7.51
N LEU A 671 24.79 3.03 6.49
CA LEU A 671 23.36 2.80 6.25
C LEU A 671 23.06 1.31 6.05
N ALA A 672 23.82 0.61 5.21
CA ALA A 672 23.66 -0.83 5.00
C ALA A 672 23.84 -1.64 6.30
N GLN A 673 24.79 -1.23 7.15
CA GLN A 673 24.98 -1.85 8.46
C GLN A 673 23.80 -1.56 9.40
N LEU A 674 23.32 -0.32 9.46
CA LEU A 674 22.19 0.08 10.29
C LEU A 674 20.91 -0.64 9.84
N GLY A 675 20.63 -0.69 8.54
CA GLY A 675 19.50 -1.43 7.97
C GLY A 675 19.55 -2.92 8.32
N SER A 676 20.71 -3.57 8.22
CA SER A 676 20.86 -4.98 8.63
C SER A 676 20.61 -5.20 10.13
N GLN A 677 21.05 -4.27 10.98
CA GLN A 677 20.79 -4.31 12.42
C GLN A 677 19.32 -4.06 12.75
N ARG A 678 18.68 -3.15 12.01
CA ARG A 678 17.26 -2.83 12.07
C ARG A 678 16.45 -4.07 11.77
N ASP A 679 16.68 -4.70 10.61
CA ASP A 679 15.93 -5.87 10.15
C ASP A 679 16.03 -7.00 11.18
N GLN A 680 17.24 -7.34 11.62
CA GLN A 680 17.45 -8.40 12.61
C GLN A 680 16.70 -8.14 13.92
N LEU A 681 16.73 -6.90 14.42
CA LEU A 681 16.06 -6.55 15.66
C LEU A 681 14.55 -6.51 15.49
N ALA A 682 14.06 -5.93 14.39
CA ALA A 682 12.66 -5.86 14.05
C ALA A 682 12.05 -7.26 13.91
N ASP A 683 12.74 -8.22 13.26
CA ASP A 683 12.28 -9.61 13.16
C ASP A 683 12.14 -10.28 14.54
N GLN A 684 13.06 -10.01 15.46
CA GLN A 684 12.99 -10.56 16.82
C GLN A 684 11.88 -9.93 17.66
N ILE A 685 11.60 -8.63 17.45
CA ILE A 685 10.51 -7.93 18.15
C ILE A 685 9.16 -8.38 17.57
N GLY A 686 9.00 -8.32 16.24
CA GLY A 686 7.80 -8.76 15.52
C GLY A 686 7.47 -10.22 15.82
N GLY A 687 8.46 -11.11 15.81
CA GLY A 687 8.28 -12.52 16.18
C GLY A 687 7.73 -12.74 17.59
N GLN A 688 8.04 -11.87 18.56
CA GLN A 688 7.43 -11.93 19.89
C GLN A 688 6.03 -11.35 19.92
N LEU A 689 5.80 -10.21 19.27
CA LEU A 689 4.49 -9.56 19.22
C LEU A 689 3.46 -10.45 18.50
N LEU A 690 3.80 -10.95 17.32
CA LEU A 690 2.96 -11.85 16.53
C LEU A 690 2.88 -13.25 17.15
N GLY A 691 3.97 -13.75 17.73
CA GLY A 691 3.95 -14.99 18.51
C GLY A 691 2.98 -14.93 19.69
N ALA A 692 2.87 -13.78 20.35
CA ALA A 692 1.91 -13.54 21.42
C ALA A 692 0.47 -13.34 20.92
N ALA A 693 0.31 -12.67 19.78
CA ALA A 693 -0.99 -12.47 19.14
C ALA A 693 -1.60 -13.77 18.61
N PHE A 694 -0.81 -14.58 17.89
CA PHE A 694 -1.34 -15.67 17.06
C PHE A 694 -0.75 -17.05 17.38
N GLY A 695 0.39 -17.11 18.06
CA GLY A 695 1.09 -18.37 18.41
C GLY A 695 0.85 -18.85 19.84
N GLY A 696 0.22 -18.05 20.71
CA GLY A 696 0.07 -18.34 22.13
C GLY A 696 1.38 -18.28 22.93
N HIS A 697 2.45 -17.74 22.35
CA HIS A 697 3.76 -17.60 22.98
C HIS A 697 3.76 -16.41 23.96
N GLN A 698 4.19 -16.62 25.20
CA GLN A 698 4.28 -15.51 26.16
C GLN A 698 5.43 -14.55 25.81
N ILE A 699 5.21 -13.25 25.99
CA ILE A 699 6.27 -12.25 25.85
C ILE A 699 7.24 -12.38 27.03
N SER A 700 8.53 -12.53 26.71
CA SER A 700 9.60 -12.49 27.71
C SER A 700 9.87 -11.04 28.10
N GLU A 701 9.38 -10.60 29.26
CA GLU A 701 9.54 -9.21 29.70
C GLU A 701 11.01 -8.76 29.76
N GLN A 702 11.91 -9.66 30.18
CA GLN A 702 13.35 -9.36 30.23
C GLN A 702 13.92 -9.14 28.82
N LEU A 703 13.56 -10.00 27.86
CA LEU A 703 14.03 -9.87 26.48
C LEU A 703 13.46 -8.62 25.82
N ALA A 704 12.15 -8.38 25.99
CA ALA A 704 11.48 -7.18 25.49
C ALA A 704 12.13 -5.89 25.99
N ARG A 705 12.47 -5.80 27.30
CA ARG A 705 13.19 -4.65 27.85
C ARG A 705 14.59 -4.46 27.24
N ALA A 706 15.30 -5.56 26.97
CA ALA A 706 16.61 -5.48 26.32
C ALA A 706 16.49 -5.00 24.86
N GLN A 707 15.50 -5.49 24.12
CA GLN A 707 15.24 -5.06 22.74
C GLN A 707 14.76 -3.62 22.65
N ILE A 708 13.93 -3.15 23.60
CA ILE A 708 13.55 -1.73 23.68
C ILE A 708 14.80 -0.86 23.81
N ALA A 709 15.73 -1.23 24.71
CA ALA A 709 16.97 -0.49 24.87
C ALA A 709 17.86 -0.54 23.62
N GLN A 710 17.92 -1.69 22.93
CA GLN A 710 18.66 -1.85 21.69
C GLN A 710 18.06 -1.01 20.55
N ALA A 711 16.75 -1.01 20.41
CA ALA A 711 16.04 -0.24 19.38
C ALA A 711 16.24 1.26 19.62
N GLN A 712 16.10 1.72 20.86
CA GLN A 712 16.39 3.11 21.24
C GLN A 712 17.85 3.51 20.96
N GLN A 713 18.80 2.58 21.08
CA GLN A 713 20.19 2.85 20.71
C GLN A 713 20.35 2.97 19.20
N LEU A 714 19.70 2.10 18.42
CA LEU A 714 19.77 2.16 16.96
C LEU A 714 19.17 3.46 16.42
N LEU A 715 18.01 3.88 16.95
CA LEU A 715 17.39 5.16 16.63
C LEU A 715 18.32 6.34 16.90
N ARG A 716 19.00 6.36 18.07
CA ARG A 716 20.00 7.41 18.36
C ARG A 716 21.17 7.40 17.38
N THR A 717 21.64 6.23 16.96
CA THR A 717 22.76 6.13 16.00
C THR A 717 22.35 6.59 14.60
N ALA A 718 21.13 6.28 14.14
CA ALA A 718 20.59 6.83 12.90
C ALA A 718 20.50 8.36 12.97
N HIS A 719 19.94 8.90 14.06
CA HIS A 719 19.84 10.34 14.28
C HIS A 719 21.20 11.05 14.31
N GLU A 720 22.20 10.45 14.96
CA GLU A 720 23.57 10.95 14.97
C GLU A 720 24.18 10.95 13.55
N LEU A 721 23.90 9.94 12.72
CA LEU A 721 24.36 9.92 11.34
C LEU A 721 23.71 11.04 10.52
N ALA A 722 22.38 11.22 10.64
CA ALA A 722 21.63 12.29 9.99
C ALA A 722 22.18 13.69 10.35
N SER A 723 22.52 13.89 11.63
CA SER A 723 22.99 15.18 12.14
C SER A 723 24.42 15.55 11.74
N ASN A 724 25.21 14.60 11.25
CA ASN A 724 26.64 14.78 10.92
C ASN A 724 26.91 14.94 9.41
N GLY A 725 25.85 14.98 8.59
CA GLY A 725 25.91 15.03 7.12
C GLY A 725 26.41 16.32 6.50
#